data_AF-A0A8S1BYE5-F1
#
_entry.id   AF-A0A8S1BYE5-F1
#
_cell.length_a   1.000
_cell.length_b   1.000
_cell.length_c   1.000
_cell.angle_alpha   90.00
_cell.angle_beta   90.00
_cell.angle_gamma   90.00
#
_symmetry.space_group_name_H-M   'P 1'
#
loop_
_entity.id
_entity.type
_entity.pdbx_description
1 polymer ?
#
loop_
_entity_poly.entity_id
_entity_poly.type
_entity_poly.pdbx_seq_one_letter_code
_entity_poly.pdbx_strand_id
1 'polypeptide(L)'
;MSDLFKSAMGYFSSSSVPGEPTGQGNEFVGQIVQINNVKLRIRKLIAEGGFALVFVAQDVNTGKEYALKRMMAADEEANKNINQEINILKKLNGHANVIQFMIAHQIEKSRTPHGMTEYQIVTELCTGGSLIDVLNLRAGNPLPPITVCQIFWQTCKAVQHMHAQQPPITHRDLKIENLLIGANGQIKLCDFGSATFQTFHPDMTWSATQRSLLEDEMAKFTTPMYRAPEMLDTWDNRSITSASDVWALGCVLFMLCYLKHPFEDSAKLRILNGNYTIPPGDTKYSWFHDIIRGCLQVDPEKRLNISDVLERLAAICESHNIDVKEPLKLSGKRLDTPSPTHPTPSPANHPVSEEKPPQRPPRPSQAPHRLSSPSETQPLPQRPERPERPLPPAPQQPQAGGLFSSIKGGAGSFLKNLKDTSSKVITTVQQSIARSDLDLSYITSRLAVMSFPGEGLEITHRNSAEDVRALLETRHGGYFMVFNVSGRSYNSARLGGRVMDCSWPGKGRAPPLATLYSTCSAMLEFLGKDNRNICVVHCMDGRASSALAVSALLMYCGLFKRPDDAVQMFAVKRFPPILNPSEMRYLYYLYNILQPSPLLPHRMPVHIVSLILQPVPMFTKVKDGCRPFIEIYQDDHRVYTTIQEYDRMTMYHITEGKIALPIGLPVQGDITIIVYHARNTISGVIAQGRPSGIRIGQVQFHTGVIAEEMTSLKFQQCELDEIEVSPDHYPEKFSITVSVFVSDEAKKPSRPETWLDHHTKTLSPDLLFSTKLEKEEAVETFVHVPSKPPPRPAAPHPNRSTPPPVPPHANPPPRPQPPVIQKPEEEPEAEPEISKVCFYKFFRVR
;
A
#
# COMPACT_ATOMS: atom_id res chain seq x y z
N MET A 1 4.84 -8.16 7.11
CA MET A 1 6.20 -7.55 7.22
C MET A 1 6.25 -6.32 8.13
N SER A 2 5.29 -5.40 8.10
CA SER A 2 5.21 -4.20 8.96
C SER A 2 5.56 -4.41 10.44
N ASP A 3 5.14 -5.53 11.04
CA ASP A 3 5.28 -5.77 12.48
C ASP A 3 6.66 -6.33 12.84
N LEU A 4 7.35 -6.96 11.89
CA LEU A 4 8.78 -7.31 12.03
C LEU A 4 9.65 -6.03 12.02
N PHE A 5 9.28 -5.04 11.19
CA PHE A 5 9.98 -3.76 11.11
C PHE A 5 9.81 -2.89 12.37
N LYS A 6 8.61 -2.90 12.98
CA LYS A 6 8.41 -2.27 14.31
C LYS A 6 9.24 -2.96 15.39
N SER A 7 9.40 -4.28 15.31
CA SER A 7 10.21 -5.05 16.26
C SER A 7 11.69 -4.65 16.20
N ALA A 8 12.32 -4.67 15.01
CA ALA A 8 13.72 -4.31 14.84
C ALA A 8 14.03 -2.86 15.28
N MET A 9 13.18 -1.89 14.92
CA MET A 9 13.35 -0.49 15.33
C MET A 9 13.06 -0.26 16.82
N GLY A 10 12.17 -1.05 17.43
CA GLY A 10 11.88 -0.99 18.87
C GLY A 10 13.13 -1.26 19.71
N TYR A 11 13.93 -2.27 19.34
CA TYR A 11 15.12 -2.66 20.10
C TYR A 11 16.26 -1.65 20.05
N PHE A 12 16.40 -0.87 18.96
CA PHE A 12 17.35 0.25 18.88
C PHE A 12 16.99 1.43 19.81
N SER A 13 15.87 1.35 20.53
CA SER A 13 15.37 2.40 21.43
C SER A 13 15.07 1.92 22.87
N SER A 14 15.36 0.65 23.22
CA SER A 14 14.87 0.02 24.45
C SER A 14 15.96 -0.63 25.33
N SER A 15 16.97 0.14 25.75
CA SER A 15 17.98 -0.29 26.73
C SER A 15 18.25 0.74 27.85
N SER A 16 17.21 1.45 28.32
CA SER A 16 17.38 2.41 29.43
C SER A 16 17.38 1.72 30.81
N VAL A 17 18.52 1.77 31.51
CA VAL A 17 18.54 1.61 32.97
C VAL A 17 17.92 2.87 33.61
N PRO A 18 16.94 2.75 34.53
CA PRO A 18 16.30 3.92 35.11
C PRO A 18 17.23 4.61 36.13
N GLY A 19 17.76 5.79 35.79
CA GLY A 19 18.59 6.55 36.76
C GLY A 19 19.16 7.90 36.33
N GLU A 20 19.52 8.13 35.06
CA GLU A 20 20.27 9.35 34.67
C GLU A 20 19.59 10.21 33.57
N PRO A 21 19.71 11.55 33.65
CA PRO A 21 19.16 12.47 32.66
C PRO A 21 20.09 12.63 31.43
N THR A 22 19.85 11.87 30.36
CA THR A 22 20.67 11.93 29.14
C THR A 22 20.22 13.02 28.17
N GLY A 23 21.18 13.84 27.72
CA GLY A 23 20.96 14.85 26.68
C GLY A 23 21.16 14.30 25.27
N GLN A 24 20.16 14.48 24.40
CA GLN A 24 20.18 14.47 22.91
C GLN A 24 21.31 13.69 22.18
N GLY A 25 21.57 12.44 22.58
CA GLY A 25 22.53 11.55 21.90
C GLY A 25 21.87 10.22 21.52
N ASN A 26 22.20 9.68 20.35
CA ASN A 26 21.87 8.30 19.99
C ASN A 26 22.74 7.34 20.83
N GLU A 27 22.16 6.24 21.34
CA GLU A 27 22.77 5.32 22.31
C GLU A 27 24.12 4.72 21.86
N PHE A 28 24.37 4.66 20.55
CA PHE A 28 25.63 4.15 19.99
C PHE A 28 26.77 5.16 19.99
N VAL A 29 26.50 6.46 20.18
CA VAL A 29 27.53 7.51 20.17
C VAL A 29 28.46 7.37 21.38
N GLY A 30 29.77 7.36 21.14
CA GLY A 30 30.81 7.14 22.15
C GLY A 30 31.28 5.69 22.26
N GLN A 31 30.49 4.71 21.81
CA GLN A 31 30.87 3.30 21.82
C GLN A 31 32.10 3.06 20.92
N ILE A 32 32.95 2.09 21.31
CA ILE A 32 34.09 1.64 20.51
C ILE A 32 33.77 0.26 19.94
N VAL A 33 33.79 0.16 18.62
CA VAL A 33 33.60 -1.08 17.87
C VAL A 33 34.95 -1.58 17.38
N GLN A 34 35.25 -2.86 17.63
CA GLN A 34 36.45 -3.53 17.12
C GLN A 34 36.10 -4.23 15.80
N ILE A 35 36.68 -3.77 14.70
CA ILE A 35 36.44 -4.30 13.35
C ILE A 35 37.78 -4.86 12.84
N ASN A 36 37.93 -6.19 12.95
CA ASN A 36 39.20 -6.91 12.86
C ASN A 36 40.29 -6.21 13.71
N ASN A 37 41.31 -5.60 13.08
CA ASN A 37 42.42 -4.95 13.79
C ASN A 37 42.19 -3.45 14.09
N VAL A 38 41.06 -2.86 13.67
CA VAL A 38 40.78 -1.41 13.81
C VAL A 38 39.80 -1.16 14.95
N LYS A 39 40.12 -0.17 15.81
CA LYS A 39 39.23 0.33 16.88
C LYS A 39 38.54 1.60 16.43
N LEU A 40 37.24 1.54 16.15
CA LEU A 40 36.45 2.68 15.69
C LEU A 40 35.53 3.19 16.80
N ARG A 41 35.73 4.43 17.23
CA ARG A 41 34.80 5.15 18.12
C ARG A 41 33.68 5.77 17.30
N ILE A 42 32.43 5.40 17.58
CA ILE A 42 31.25 6.01 16.96
C ILE A 42 31.15 7.47 17.44
N ARG A 43 31.16 8.43 16.51
CA ARG A 43 31.13 9.87 16.79
C ARG A 43 29.74 10.48 16.64
N LYS A 44 28.99 10.09 15.61
CA LYS A 44 27.71 10.73 15.25
C LYS A 44 26.91 9.87 14.27
N LEU A 45 25.59 9.76 14.46
CA LEU A 45 24.68 9.21 13.43
C LEU A 45 24.52 10.24 12.30
N ILE A 46 24.68 9.81 11.04
CA ILE A 46 24.58 10.67 9.84
C ILE A 46 23.47 10.25 8.87
N ALA A 47 23.07 8.98 8.86
CA ALA A 47 21.87 8.54 8.16
C ALA A 47 21.20 7.37 8.91
N GLU A 48 19.87 7.31 8.80
CA GLU A 48 19.02 6.28 9.40
C GLU A 48 18.01 5.85 8.33
N GLY A 49 17.94 4.55 8.07
CA GLY A 49 16.99 3.93 7.15
C GLY A 49 16.42 2.65 7.76
N GLY A 50 15.35 2.09 7.16
CA GLY A 50 14.59 0.98 7.74
C GLY A 50 15.35 -0.34 7.97
N PHE A 51 16.58 -0.45 7.46
CA PHE A 51 17.44 -1.65 7.56
C PHE A 51 18.87 -1.34 8.02
N ALA A 52 19.25 -0.07 8.13
CA ALA A 52 20.64 0.34 8.31
C ALA A 52 20.80 1.68 9.07
N LEU A 53 21.82 1.74 9.92
CA LEU A 53 22.26 2.97 10.58
C LEU A 53 23.67 3.32 10.09
N VAL A 54 23.89 4.55 9.65
CA VAL A 54 25.19 5.03 9.16
C VAL A 54 25.75 6.08 10.11
N PHE A 55 26.97 5.86 10.60
CA PHE A 55 27.64 6.72 11.56
C PHE A 55 28.95 7.28 10.99
N VAL A 56 29.34 8.49 11.43
CA VAL A 56 30.77 8.85 11.47
C VAL A 56 31.41 8.01 12.58
N ALA A 57 32.46 7.29 12.23
CA ALA A 57 33.28 6.54 13.17
C ALA A 57 34.75 6.93 13.00
N GLN A 58 35.46 7.14 14.11
CA GLN A 58 36.85 7.59 14.13
C GLN A 58 37.77 6.49 14.64
N ASP A 59 38.83 6.18 13.91
CA ASP A 59 39.90 5.30 14.38
C ASP A 59 40.57 5.92 15.60
N VAL A 60 40.55 5.18 16.71
CA VAL A 60 41.07 5.59 18.02
C VAL A 60 42.59 5.79 17.98
N ASN A 61 43.30 5.08 17.09
CA ASN A 61 44.76 5.13 16.98
C ASN A 61 45.24 6.25 16.04
N THR A 62 44.58 6.43 14.90
CA THR A 62 45.02 7.39 13.86
C THR A 62 44.25 8.71 13.85
N GLY A 63 43.11 8.79 14.54
CA GLY A 63 42.21 9.94 14.49
C GLY A 63 41.46 10.10 13.15
N LYS A 64 41.67 9.20 12.18
CA LYS A 64 41.02 9.26 10.87
C LYS A 64 39.55 8.87 10.96
N GLU A 65 38.69 9.60 10.25
CA GLU A 65 37.24 9.40 10.23
C GLU A 65 36.79 8.59 9.01
N TYR A 66 35.72 7.81 9.22
CA TYR A 66 35.14 6.85 8.28
C TYR A 66 33.62 6.87 8.38
N ALA A 67 32.93 6.35 7.37
CA ALA A 67 31.51 6.03 7.45
C ALA A 67 31.32 4.55 7.82
N LEU A 68 30.58 4.27 8.90
CA LEU A 68 30.25 2.94 9.41
C LEU A 68 28.75 2.68 9.20
N LYS A 69 28.40 1.81 8.25
CA LYS A 69 27.04 1.28 8.01
C LYS A 69 26.86 0.02 8.85
N ARG A 70 25.93 0.02 9.81
CA ARG A 70 25.52 -1.15 10.62
C ARG A 70 24.17 -1.66 10.11
N MET A 71 24.03 -2.97 9.94
CA MET A 71 22.84 -3.62 9.41
C MET A 71 22.54 -4.91 10.18
N MET A 72 21.26 -5.27 10.28
CA MET A 72 20.80 -6.51 10.91
C MET A 72 20.19 -7.44 9.87
N ALA A 73 20.65 -8.69 9.82
CA ALA A 73 20.07 -9.71 8.95
C ALA A 73 19.12 -10.60 9.77
N ALA A 74 17.81 -10.42 9.54
CA ALA A 74 16.75 -11.15 10.24
C ALA A 74 16.58 -12.59 9.72
N ASP A 75 16.89 -12.84 8.45
CA ASP A 75 16.73 -14.12 7.76
C ASP A 75 17.89 -14.40 6.80
N GLU A 76 17.90 -15.58 6.18
CA GLU A 76 18.97 -16.00 5.26
C GLU A 76 19.01 -15.17 3.96
N GLU A 77 17.87 -14.61 3.52
CA GLU A 77 17.80 -13.76 2.34
C GLU A 77 18.50 -12.42 2.59
N ALA A 78 18.23 -11.79 3.73
CA ALA A 78 18.92 -10.59 4.19
C ALA A 78 20.43 -10.82 4.35
N ASN A 79 20.84 -11.99 4.88
CA ASN A 79 22.27 -12.36 4.93
C ASN A 79 22.85 -12.44 3.51
N LYS A 80 22.19 -13.08 2.54
CA LYS A 80 22.66 -13.18 1.15
C LYS A 80 22.78 -11.80 0.49
N ASN A 81 21.77 -10.95 0.62
CA ASN A 81 21.75 -9.60 0.06
C ASN A 81 22.87 -8.71 0.62
N ILE A 82 23.11 -8.75 1.94
CA ILE A 82 24.20 -7.99 2.58
C ILE A 82 25.59 -8.49 2.16
N ASN A 83 25.79 -9.81 2.07
CA ASN A 83 27.05 -10.36 1.56
C ASN A 83 27.29 -9.99 0.09
N GLN A 84 26.23 -9.92 -0.71
CA GLN A 84 26.29 -9.43 -2.10
C GLN A 84 26.71 -7.96 -2.16
N GLU A 85 26.15 -7.07 -1.34
CA GLU A 85 26.60 -5.66 -1.22
C GLU A 85 28.10 -5.59 -0.90
N ILE A 86 28.56 -6.34 0.10
CA ILE A 86 29.98 -6.38 0.51
C ILE A 86 30.88 -6.88 -0.63
N ASN A 87 30.45 -7.90 -1.37
CA ASN A 87 31.23 -8.45 -2.48
C ASN A 87 31.29 -7.50 -3.69
N ILE A 88 30.21 -6.79 -3.99
CA ILE A 88 30.16 -5.75 -5.03
C ILE A 88 31.06 -4.57 -4.64
N LEU A 89 30.96 -4.08 -3.41
CA LEU A 89 31.83 -3.02 -2.87
C LEU A 89 33.32 -3.37 -2.96
N LYS A 90 33.69 -4.63 -2.64
CA LYS A 90 35.07 -5.12 -2.80
C LYS A 90 35.50 -5.16 -4.27
N LYS A 91 34.64 -5.59 -5.19
CA LYS A 91 34.94 -5.73 -6.63
C LYS A 91 35.10 -4.38 -7.35
N LEU A 92 34.38 -3.35 -6.91
CA LEU A 92 34.43 -1.99 -7.45
C LEU A 92 35.43 -1.06 -6.73
N ASN A 93 36.19 -1.60 -5.77
CA ASN A 93 37.02 -0.80 -4.88
C ASN A 93 38.21 -0.15 -5.61
N GLY A 94 38.58 1.08 -5.24
CA GLY A 94 39.69 1.81 -5.83
C GLY A 94 39.34 2.70 -7.03
N HIS A 95 38.12 2.65 -7.57
CA HIS A 95 37.69 3.61 -8.59
C HIS A 95 37.40 4.99 -7.99
N ALA A 96 37.92 6.06 -8.60
CA ALA A 96 37.86 7.43 -8.05
C ALA A 96 36.42 7.92 -7.76
N ASN A 97 35.44 7.49 -8.54
CA ASN A 97 34.03 7.90 -8.41
C ASN A 97 33.11 6.86 -7.74
N VAL A 98 33.66 5.76 -7.22
CA VAL A 98 32.92 4.81 -6.36
C VAL A 98 33.35 5.03 -4.90
N ILE A 99 32.44 4.81 -3.94
CA ILE A 99 32.77 4.86 -2.51
C ILE A 99 33.85 3.81 -2.16
N GLN A 100 34.93 4.26 -1.55
CA GLN A 100 36.04 3.37 -1.18
C GLN A 100 35.62 2.46 -0.03
N PHE A 101 35.65 1.14 -0.29
CA PHE A 101 35.50 0.11 0.72
C PHE A 101 36.80 -0.02 1.54
N MET A 102 36.67 0.02 2.86
CA MET A 102 37.80 -0.13 3.78
C MET A 102 37.84 -1.53 4.38
N ILE A 103 36.74 -1.96 5.01
CA ILE A 103 36.65 -3.22 5.74
C ILE A 103 35.18 -3.56 6.00
N ALA A 104 34.86 -4.86 6.12
CA ALA A 104 33.58 -5.32 6.67
C ALA A 104 33.82 -6.40 7.72
N HIS A 105 32.89 -6.49 8.67
CA HIS A 105 32.88 -7.51 9.72
C HIS A 105 31.45 -8.04 9.92
N GLN A 106 31.35 -9.32 10.25
CA GLN A 106 30.10 -10.03 10.51
C GLN A 106 30.14 -10.56 11.95
N ILE A 107 29.09 -10.26 12.71
CA ILE A 107 28.90 -10.76 14.07
C ILE A 107 27.74 -11.76 14.01
N GLU A 108 28.05 -13.03 14.24
CA GLU A 108 27.05 -14.11 14.25
C GLU A 108 25.94 -13.87 15.26
N LYS A 109 24.72 -14.33 14.95
CA LYS A 109 23.55 -14.33 15.85
C LYS A 109 23.79 -14.94 17.24
N SER A 110 24.81 -15.79 17.40
CA SER A 110 25.25 -16.39 18.66
C SER A 110 25.94 -15.40 19.60
N ARG A 111 26.43 -14.27 19.07
CA ARG A 111 27.24 -13.25 19.76
C ARG A 111 26.55 -11.89 19.86
N THR A 112 25.37 -11.72 19.26
CA THR A 112 24.57 -10.49 19.37
C THR A 112 23.50 -10.65 20.46
N PRO A 113 23.23 -9.63 21.29
CA PRO A 113 22.16 -9.70 22.31
C PRO A 113 20.75 -9.91 21.74
N HIS A 114 20.57 -9.64 20.44
CA HIS A 114 19.27 -9.65 19.76
C HIS A 114 19.01 -10.94 18.95
N GLY A 115 19.95 -11.90 18.93
CA GLY A 115 19.77 -13.17 18.22
C GLY A 115 19.73 -13.07 16.68
N MET A 116 20.20 -11.95 16.11
CA MET A 116 20.28 -11.69 14.66
C MET A 116 21.74 -11.50 14.24
N THR A 117 22.09 -11.84 12.99
CA THR A 117 23.45 -11.57 12.49
C THR A 117 23.61 -10.07 12.24
N GLU A 118 24.62 -9.43 12.85
CA GLU A 118 24.95 -8.02 12.58
C GLU A 118 26.07 -7.94 11.53
N TYR A 119 25.91 -7.03 10.58
CA TYR A 119 26.95 -6.66 9.62
C TYR A 119 27.40 -5.21 9.82
N GLN A 120 28.71 -5.00 9.72
CA GLN A 120 29.35 -3.70 9.89
C GLN A 120 30.24 -3.44 8.66
N ILE A 121 29.89 -2.44 7.86
CA ILE A 121 30.62 -2.05 6.64
C ILE A 121 31.24 -0.68 6.86
N VAL A 122 32.55 -0.58 6.69
CA VAL A 122 33.32 0.66 6.82
C VAL A 122 33.77 1.13 5.44
N THR A 123 33.50 2.40 5.16
CA THR A 123 33.84 3.09 3.91
C THR A 123 34.51 4.44 4.20
N GLU A 124 35.06 5.09 3.17
CA GLU A 124 35.51 6.48 3.31
C GLU A 124 34.39 7.43 3.75
N LEU A 125 34.73 8.49 4.48
CA LEU A 125 33.77 9.53 4.84
C LEU A 125 33.73 10.63 3.77
N CYS A 126 32.60 10.78 3.08
CA CYS A 126 32.35 11.87 2.15
C CYS A 126 31.96 13.17 2.89
N THR A 127 32.95 13.94 3.32
CA THR A 127 32.76 15.13 4.17
C THR A 127 32.04 16.31 3.49
N GLY A 128 31.91 16.29 2.16
CA GLY A 128 31.14 17.28 1.39
C GLY A 128 29.62 17.12 1.48
N GLY A 129 29.13 16.02 2.06
CA GLY A 129 27.71 15.70 2.19
C GLY A 129 27.13 15.02 0.93
N SER A 130 25.79 14.99 0.84
CA SER A 130 25.09 14.47 -0.35
C SER A 130 24.93 15.56 -1.43
N LEU A 131 24.82 15.14 -2.69
CA LEU A 131 24.53 16.06 -3.79
C LEU A 131 23.10 16.64 -3.69
N ILE A 132 22.14 15.87 -3.17
CA ILE A 132 20.77 16.37 -2.95
C ILE A 132 20.74 17.52 -1.92
N ASP A 133 21.57 17.47 -0.87
CA ASP A 133 21.73 18.60 0.06
C ASP A 133 22.24 19.87 -0.64
N VAL A 134 23.19 19.73 -1.57
CA VAL A 134 23.69 20.86 -2.38
C VAL A 134 22.57 21.46 -3.23
N LEU A 135 21.75 20.65 -3.89
CA LEU A 135 20.63 21.15 -4.69
C LEU A 135 19.58 21.86 -3.82
N ASN A 136 19.21 21.28 -2.68
CA ASN A 136 18.25 21.86 -1.74
C ASN A 136 18.72 23.22 -1.18
N LEU A 137 20.00 23.34 -0.84
CA LEU A 137 20.59 24.59 -0.32
C LEU A 137 20.61 25.74 -1.36
N ARG A 138 20.44 25.45 -2.65
CA ARG A 138 20.42 26.48 -3.71
C ARG A 138 19.08 27.20 -3.86
N ALA A 139 18.05 26.84 -3.07
CA ALA A 139 16.75 27.50 -3.05
C ALA A 139 16.12 27.66 -4.46
N GLY A 140 16.18 26.60 -5.27
CA GLY A 140 15.65 26.58 -6.63
C GLY A 140 16.56 27.18 -7.71
N ASN A 141 17.76 27.67 -7.38
CA ASN A 141 18.72 28.17 -8.38
C ASN A 141 19.42 27.01 -9.13
N PRO A 142 19.17 26.81 -10.45
CA PRO A 142 19.74 25.67 -11.18
C PRO A 142 21.28 25.69 -11.24
N LEU A 143 21.88 24.54 -11.52
CA LEU A 143 23.34 24.42 -11.66
C LEU A 143 23.83 25.06 -12.98
N PRO A 144 25.05 25.62 -13.03
CA PRO A 144 25.69 25.98 -14.30
C PRO A 144 25.88 24.73 -15.18
N PRO A 145 25.69 24.81 -16.52
CA PRO A 145 25.89 23.66 -17.43
C PRO A 145 27.26 22.99 -17.29
N ILE A 146 28.33 23.77 -17.05
CA ILE A 146 29.69 23.26 -16.79
C ILE A 146 29.71 22.32 -15.58
N THR A 147 29.08 22.74 -14.48
CA THR A 147 28.96 21.93 -13.25
C THR A 147 28.13 20.67 -13.48
N VAL A 148 27.12 20.73 -14.37
CA VAL A 148 26.37 19.53 -14.81
C VAL A 148 27.26 18.58 -15.62
N CYS A 149 28.08 19.07 -16.58
CA CYS A 149 29.10 18.27 -17.30
C CYS A 149 29.98 17.51 -16.28
N GLN A 150 30.55 18.23 -15.29
CA GLN A 150 31.48 17.67 -14.30
C GLN A 150 30.84 16.62 -13.36
N ILE A 151 29.65 16.90 -12.79
CA ILE A 151 28.92 15.94 -11.93
C ILE A 151 28.55 14.69 -12.73
N PHE A 152 27.93 14.90 -13.90
CA PHE A 152 27.36 13.80 -14.68
C PHE A 152 28.47 12.93 -15.30
N TRP A 153 29.59 13.53 -15.73
CA TRP A 153 30.77 12.80 -16.18
C TRP A 153 31.31 11.86 -15.10
N GLN A 154 31.54 12.37 -13.90
CA GLN A 154 32.04 11.58 -12.77
C GLN A 154 31.06 10.46 -12.37
N THR A 155 29.76 10.73 -12.44
CA THR A 155 28.71 9.73 -12.21
C THR A 155 28.75 8.63 -13.29
N CYS A 156 28.81 9.01 -14.57
CA CYS A 156 28.90 8.07 -15.68
C CYS A 156 30.20 7.25 -15.67
N LYS A 157 31.32 7.80 -15.19
CA LYS A 157 32.57 7.05 -14.98
C LYS A 157 32.42 5.96 -13.91
N ALA A 158 31.67 6.21 -12.83
CA ALA A 158 31.36 5.19 -11.83
C ALA A 158 30.51 4.05 -12.43
N VAL A 159 29.44 4.40 -13.16
CA VAL A 159 28.56 3.42 -13.81
C VAL A 159 29.29 2.63 -14.91
N GLN A 160 30.16 3.27 -15.70
CA GLN A 160 31.02 2.57 -16.67
C GLN A 160 31.91 1.53 -15.99
N HIS A 161 32.49 1.85 -14.83
CA HIS A 161 33.29 0.89 -14.07
C HIS A 161 32.49 -0.31 -13.54
N MET A 162 31.19 -0.12 -13.28
CA MET A 162 30.26 -1.21 -12.91
C MET A 162 29.85 -2.07 -14.11
N HIS A 163 29.51 -1.44 -15.22
CA HIS A 163 29.05 -2.12 -16.43
C HIS A 163 30.17 -2.86 -17.17
N ALA A 164 31.42 -2.42 -17.01
CA ALA A 164 32.62 -3.08 -17.54
C ALA A 164 33.09 -4.30 -16.73
N GLN A 165 32.41 -4.67 -15.64
CA GLN A 165 32.70 -5.89 -14.91
C GLN A 165 32.26 -7.13 -15.70
N GLN A 166 32.88 -8.29 -15.43
CA GLN A 166 32.40 -9.57 -15.93
C GLN A 166 31.92 -10.46 -14.75
N PRO A 167 30.65 -10.93 -14.75
CA PRO A 167 29.53 -10.34 -15.47
C PRO A 167 29.28 -8.87 -15.05
N PRO A 168 28.57 -8.06 -15.87
CA PRO A 168 28.26 -6.66 -15.56
C PRO A 168 27.51 -6.50 -14.24
N ILE A 169 27.76 -5.40 -13.53
CA ILE A 169 27.02 -5.05 -12.31
C ILE A 169 26.00 -3.97 -12.64
N THR A 170 24.72 -4.25 -12.38
CA THR A 170 23.64 -3.26 -12.45
C THR A 170 23.39 -2.71 -11.05
N HIS A 171 23.31 -1.39 -10.89
CA HIS A 171 23.10 -0.75 -9.59
C HIS A 171 21.66 -0.84 -9.11
N ARG A 172 20.69 -0.74 -10.03
CA ARG A 172 19.23 -0.79 -9.79
C ARG A 172 18.63 0.33 -8.90
N ASP A 173 19.45 1.21 -8.34
CA ASP A 173 19.02 2.30 -7.47
C ASP A 173 19.87 3.58 -7.68
N LEU A 174 20.15 3.92 -8.95
CA LEU A 174 20.81 5.18 -9.30
C LEU A 174 19.84 6.35 -9.11
N LYS A 175 20.21 7.26 -8.21
CA LYS A 175 19.44 8.45 -7.86
C LYS A 175 20.36 9.56 -7.30
N ILE A 176 19.89 10.81 -7.23
CA ILE A 176 20.74 11.94 -6.81
C ILE A 176 21.15 11.82 -5.33
N GLU A 177 20.29 11.20 -4.52
CA GLU A 177 20.48 10.92 -3.11
C GLU A 177 21.67 9.97 -2.86
N ASN A 178 21.97 9.08 -3.82
CA ASN A 178 23.07 8.12 -3.75
C ASN A 178 24.40 8.67 -4.33
N LEU A 179 24.47 9.98 -4.60
CA LEU A 179 25.67 10.69 -5.04
C LEU A 179 26.21 11.56 -3.90
N LEU A 180 27.38 11.19 -3.37
CA LEU A 180 28.07 11.90 -2.29
C LEU A 180 29.23 12.76 -2.83
N ILE A 181 29.66 13.73 -2.03
CA ILE A 181 30.80 14.61 -2.35
C ILE A 181 31.97 14.28 -1.42
N GLY A 182 33.05 13.75 -2.00
CA GLY A 182 34.28 13.43 -1.30
C GLY A 182 35.02 14.67 -0.76
N ALA A 183 35.99 14.46 0.13
CA ALA A 183 36.72 15.54 0.80
C ALA A 183 37.49 16.50 -0.15
N ASN A 184 37.77 16.05 -1.37
CA ASN A 184 38.42 16.81 -2.44
C ASN A 184 37.43 17.32 -3.52
N GLY A 185 36.11 17.26 -3.28
CA GLY A 185 35.11 17.73 -4.26
C GLY A 185 34.84 16.77 -5.43
N GLN A 186 35.19 15.49 -5.33
CA GLN A 186 34.83 14.47 -6.34
C GLN A 186 33.45 13.84 -6.02
N ILE A 187 32.67 13.49 -7.04
CA ILE A 187 31.45 12.69 -6.87
C ILE A 187 31.82 11.24 -6.56
N LYS A 188 31.13 10.68 -5.57
CA LYS A 188 31.23 9.32 -5.08
C LYS A 188 29.86 8.65 -5.10
N LEU A 189 29.70 7.65 -5.96
CA LEU A 189 28.51 6.80 -5.98
C LEU A 189 28.52 5.84 -4.78
N CYS A 190 27.41 5.78 -4.05
CA CYS A 190 27.25 4.96 -2.84
C CYS A 190 25.96 4.11 -2.85
N ASP A 191 25.83 3.29 -1.82
CA ASP A 191 24.70 2.39 -1.52
C ASP A 191 24.44 1.28 -2.55
N PHE A 192 25.25 0.22 -2.44
CA PHE A 192 25.21 -0.94 -3.34
C PHE A 192 24.27 -2.05 -2.83
N GLY A 193 23.42 -1.77 -1.85
CA GLY A 193 22.51 -2.75 -1.23
C GLY A 193 21.50 -3.40 -2.21
N SER A 194 21.19 -2.70 -3.30
CA SER A 194 20.33 -3.20 -4.38
C SER A 194 21.09 -3.77 -5.59
N ALA A 195 22.40 -3.58 -5.65
CA ALA A 195 23.19 -3.88 -6.85
C ALA A 195 23.25 -5.40 -7.11
N THR A 196 23.27 -5.79 -8.39
CA THR A 196 23.19 -7.20 -8.79
C THR A 196 24.02 -7.53 -10.03
N PHE A 197 24.42 -8.79 -10.12
CA PHE A 197 25.00 -9.41 -11.32
C PHE A 197 23.94 -10.08 -12.21
N GLN A 198 22.70 -10.17 -11.73
CA GLN A 198 21.61 -10.85 -12.42
C GLN A 198 21.06 -9.97 -13.55
N THR A 199 20.72 -10.61 -14.66
CA THR A 199 19.92 -10.05 -15.75
C THR A 199 18.68 -10.91 -15.93
N PHE A 200 17.57 -10.29 -16.30
CA PHE A 200 16.31 -10.98 -16.49
C PHE A 200 15.90 -10.89 -17.95
N HIS A 201 15.49 -12.03 -18.51
CA HIS A 201 15.05 -12.15 -19.89
C HIS A 201 13.64 -12.76 -19.90
N PRO A 202 12.59 -11.97 -19.58
CA PRO A 202 11.21 -12.45 -19.68
C PRO A 202 10.88 -12.74 -21.15
N ASP A 203 10.21 -13.87 -21.40
CA ASP A 203 9.76 -14.25 -22.72
C ASP A 203 8.33 -14.79 -22.71
N MET A 204 7.81 -15.18 -23.88
CA MET A 204 6.44 -15.69 -24.03
C MET A 204 6.16 -16.99 -23.25
N THR A 205 7.20 -17.68 -22.75
CA THR A 205 7.06 -18.91 -21.93
C THR A 205 6.97 -18.62 -20.43
N TRP A 206 7.29 -17.39 -19.98
CA TRP A 206 7.18 -17.01 -18.58
C TRP A 206 5.71 -16.99 -18.12
N SER A 207 5.45 -17.70 -17.02
CA SER A 207 4.16 -17.70 -16.35
C SER A 207 3.87 -16.35 -15.65
N ALA A 208 2.58 -16.09 -15.41
CA ALA A 208 2.15 -14.93 -14.61
C ALA A 208 2.80 -14.89 -13.22
N THR A 209 3.06 -16.07 -12.61
CA THR A 209 3.75 -16.17 -11.31
C THR A 209 5.21 -15.74 -11.41
N GLN A 210 5.95 -16.13 -12.46
CA GLN A 210 7.33 -15.70 -12.66
C GLN A 210 7.42 -14.19 -12.91
N ARG A 211 6.48 -13.63 -13.69
CA ARG A 211 6.35 -12.18 -13.88
C ARG A 211 6.05 -11.46 -12.56
N SER A 212 5.10 -11.95 -11.77
CA SER A 212 4.76 -11.38 -10.45
C SER A 212 5.96 -11.39 -9.49
N LEU A 213 6.74 -12.47 -9.45
CA LEU A 213 7.95 -12.55 -8.61
C LEU A 213 9.04 -11.55 -9.06
N LEU A 214 9.19 -11.35 -10.37
CA LEU A 214 10.09 -10.33 -10.91
C LEU A 214 9.61 -8.91 -10.59
N GLU A 215 8.31 -8.65 -10.68
CA GLU A 215 7.70 -7.37 -10.30
C GLU A 215 7.86 -7.07 -8.80
N ASP A 216 7.69 -8.08 -7.94
CA ASP A 216 7.97 -7.98 -6.50
C ASP A 216 9.46 -7.72 -6.22
N GLU A 217 10.37 -8.34 -6.97
CA GLU A 217 11.82 -8.08 -6.85
C GLU A 217 12.17 -6.65 -7.27
N MET A 218 11.64 -6.18 -8.42
CA MET A 218 11.81 -4.79 -8.85
C MET A 218 11.19 -3.82 -7.84
N ALA A 219 10.05 -4.18 -7.23
CA ALA A 219 9.41 -3.40 -6.19
C ALA A 219 10.28 -3.27 -4.92
N LYS A 220 10.98 -4.35 -4.54
CA LYS A 220 11.82 -4.46 -3.33
C LYS A 220 13.16 -3.72 -3.44
N PHE A 221 13.81 -3.75 -4.60
CA PHE A 221 15.21 -3.29 -4.74
C PHE A 221 15.40 -1.99 -5.55
N THR A 222 14.34 -1.31 -6.01
CA THR A 222 14.49 -0.10 -6.86
C THR A 222 13.61 1.06 -6.41
N THR A 223 14.09 2.30 -6.49
CA THR A 223 13.28 3.50 -6.22
C THR A 223 12.25 3.74 -7.36
N PRO A 224 10.93 3.79 -7.10
CA PRO A 224 9.88 3.79 -8.12
C PRO A 224 10.03 4.81 -9.26
N MET A 225 10.35 6.07 -8.94
CA MET A 225 10.45 7.14 -9.95
C MET A 225 11.59 6.92 -10.95
N TYR A 226 12.65 6.19 -10.59
CA TYR A 226 13.81 5.92 -11.45
C TYR A 226 13.69 4.60 -12.24
N ARG A 227 12.62 3.83 -12.06
CA ARG A 227 12.42 2.56 -12.77
C ARG A 227 12.36 2.78 -14.27
N ALA A 228 13.09 1.96 -15.01
CA ALA A 228 13.00 1.90 -16.46
C ALA A 228 11.69 1.21 -16.89
N PRO A 229 11.17 1.45 -18.11
CA PRO A 229 9.92 0.85 -18.58
C PRO A 229 9.89 -0.68 -18.49
N GLU A 230 11.00 -1.35 -18.82
CA GLU A 230 11.15 -2.81 -18.72
C GLU A 230 11.07 -3.36 -17.28
N MET A 231 11.24 -2.51 -16.25
CA MET A 231 11.04 -2.86 -14.84
C MET A 231 9.59 -2.66 -14.37
N LEU A 232 8.76 -2.00 -15.18
CA LEU A 232 7.36 -1.68 -14.86
C LEU A 232 6.36 -2.51 -15.67
N ASP A 233 6.75 -3.00 -16.83
CA ASP A 233 5.95 -3.88 -17.67
C ASP A 233 6.75 -5.12 -18.07
N THR A 234 6.59 -6.20 -17.30
CA THR A 234 7.24 -7.49 -17.56
C THR A 234 6.54 -8.31 -18.66
N TRP A 235 5.41 -7.81 -19.19
CA TRP A 235 4.63 -8.46 -20.26
C TRP A 235 5.08 -8.03 -21.66
N ASP A 236 5.77 -6.89 -21.78
CA ASP A 236 6.44 -6.44 -23.00
C ASP A 236 7.74 -7.24 -23.33
N ASN A 237 8.07 -8.25 -22.51
CA ASN A 237 9.16 -9.23 -22.70
C ASN A 237 10.55 -8.62 -22.99
N ARG A 238 10.79 -7.40 -22.50
CA ARG A 238 12.10 -6.75 -22.64
C ARG A 238 13.05 -7.21 -21.55
N SER A 239 14.32 -7.35 -21.92
CA SER A 239 15.36 -7.80 -21.00
C SER A 239 15.73 -6.71 -20.00
N ILE A 240 15.63 -7.01 -18.70
CA ILE A 240 16.09 -6.12 -17.63
C ILE A 240 17.60 -6.36 -17.44
N THR A 241 18.38 -5.37 -17.85
CA THR A 241 19.86 -5.40 -17.85
C THR A 241 20.42 -4.09 -17.28
N SER A 242 21.75 -3.91 -17.39
CA SER A 242 22.43 -2.65 -17.10
C SER A 242 21.92 -1.43 -17.89
N ALA A 243 21.16 -1.63 -18.97
CA ALA A 243 20.45 -0.55 -19.68
C ALA A 243 19.46 0.22 -18.77
N SER A 244 18.95 -0.42 -17.70
CA SER A 244 18.08 0.23 -16.71
C SER A 244 18.78 1.30 -15.88
N ASP A 245 20.08 1.12 -15.57
CA ASP A 245 20.90 2.15 -14.93
C ASP A 245 21.06 3.37 -15.85
N VAL A 246 21.12 3.19 -17.18
CA VAL A 246 21.25 4.32 -18.12
C VAL A 246 19.95 5.14 -18.21
N TRP A 247 18.79 4.50 -18.09
CA TRP A 247 17.51 5.21 -17.92
C TRP A 247 17.52 6.08 -16.65
N ALA A 248 17.96 5.51 -15.53
CA ALA A 248 18.08 6.24 -14.27
C ALA A 248 19.10 7.41 -14.36
N LEU A 249 20.21 7.24 -15.09
CA LEU A 249 21.13 8.34 -15.43
C LEU A 249 20.44 9.45 -16.25
N GLY A 250 19.54 9.10 -17.18
CA GLY A 250 18.71 10.06 -17.88
C GLY A 250 17.83 10.90 -16.94
N CYS A 251 17.24 10.26 -15.93
CA CYS A 251 16.47 10.93 -14.88
C CYS A 251 17.34 11.85 -14.01
N VAL A 252 18.53 11.38 -13.61
CA VAL A 252 19.53 12.19 -12.88
C VAL A 252 19.96 13.42 -13.69
N LEU A 253 20.32 13.26 -14.96
CA LEU A 253 20.74 14.36 -15.83
C LEU A 253 19.63 15.41 -16.01
N PHE A 254 18.40 14.97 -16.24
CA PHE A 254 17.24 15.84 -16.35
C PHE A 254 17.03 16.65 -15.04
N MET A 255 17.15 16.01 -13.88
CA MET A 255 17.06 16.71 -12.59
C MET A 255 18.21 17.68 -12.32
N LEU A 256 19.45 17.38 -12.74
CA LEU A 256 20.58 18.31 -12.63
C LEU A 256 20.38 19.58 -13.47
N CYS A 257 19.67 19.46 -14.60
CA CYS A 257 19.31 20.58 -15.47
C CYS A 257 18.13 21.39 -14.90
N TYR A 258 17.02 20.73 -14.57
CA TYR A 258 15.73 21.39 -14.34
C TYR A 258 15.26 21.43 -12.88
N LEU A 259 16.00 20.82 -11.94
CA LEU A 259 15.62 20.64 -10.53
C LEU A 259 14.25 19.97 -10.32
N LYS A 260 13.81 19.19 -11.31
CA LYS A 260 12.51 18.52 -11.42
C LYS A 260 12.71 17.16 -12.05
N HIS A 261 11.99 16.14 -11.58
CA HIS A 261 12.06 14.80 -12.16
C HIS A 261 11.37 14.77 -13.55
N PRO A 262 11.86 14.06 -14.59
CA PRO A 262 11.20 14.01 -15.89
C PRO A 262 9.81 13.39 -15.83
N PHE A 263 9.59 12.50 -14.85
CA PHE A 263 8.32 11.85 -14.56
C PHE A 263 7.90 12.23 -13.13
N GLU A 264 7.43 13.46 -12.93
CA GLU A 264 6.84 13.89 -11.66
C GLU A 264 5.68 12.94 -11.27
N ASP A 265 5.50 12.74 -9.96
CA ASP A 265 4.58 11.76 -9.35
C ASP A 265 4.80 10.26 -9.70
N SER A 266 5.89 9.87 -10.37
CA SER A 266 6.17 8.45 -10.74
C SER A 266 5.08 7.78 -11.61
N ALA A 267 4.27 8.56 -12.32
CA ALA A 267 3.12 8.04 -13.06
C ALA A 267 3.52 6.94 -14.07
N LYS A 268 3.19 5.67 -13.78
CA LYS A 268 3.60 4.47 -14.54
C LYS A 268 3.43 4.64 -16.06
N LEU A 269 2.28 5.16 -16.51
CA LEU A 269 2.00 5.41 -17.93
C LEU A 269 2.91 6.46 -18.57
N ARG A 270 3.43 7.45 -17.84
CA ARG A 270 4.40 8.42 -18.39
C ARG A 270 5.76 7.78 -18.61
N ILE A 271 6.20 6.92 -17.69
CA ILE A 271 7.44 6.15 -17.82
C ILE A 271 7.33 5.19 -19.02
N LEU A 272 6.28 4.36 -19.06
CA LEU A 272 6.06 3.37 -20.14
C LEU A 272 5.99 4.00 -21.54
N ASN A 273 5.45 5.21 -21.67
CA ASN A 273 5.38 5.92 -22.96
C ASN A 273 6.55 6.88 -23.22
N GLY A 274 7.56 6.96 -22.31
CA GLY A 274 8.64 7.94 -22.42
C GLY A 274 8.16 9.40 -22.42
N ASN A 275 7.00 9.68 -21.85
CA ASN A 275 6.30 10.96 -21.93
C ASN A 275 6.81 11.94 -20.85
N TYR A 276 7.98 12.53 -21.11
CA TYR A 276 8.50 13.70 -20.41
C TYR A 276 8.60 14.89 -21.38
N THR A 277 8.83 16.10 -20.87
CA THR A 277 8.92 17.30 -21.69
C THR A 277 10.14 18.11 -21.30
N ILE A 278 11.09 18.24 -22.23
CA ILE A 278 12.14 19.26 -22.15
C ILE A 278 11.48 20.62 -22.45
N PRO A 279 11.70 21.67 -21.64
CA PRO A 279 11.06 22.97 -21.85
C PRO A 279 11.29 23.52 -23.27
N PRO A 280 10.23 23.86 -24.02
CA PRO A 280 10.37 24.37 -25.38
C PRO A 280 11.10 25.72 -25.36
N GLY A 281 12.18 25.82 -26.14
CA GLY A 281 13.03 27.01 -26.17
C GLY A 281 14.14 27.04 -25.11
N ASP A 282 14.39 25.97 -24.35
CA ASP A 282 15.58 25.90 -23.49
C ASP A 282 16.88 25.93 -24.32
N THR A 283 17.61 27.03 -24.19
CA THR A 283 18.96 27.19 -24.74
C THR A 283 20.04 26.83 -23.73
N LYS A 284 19.74 26.86 -22.42
CA LYS A 284 20.74 26.77 -21.33
C LYS A 284 21.25 25.36 -21.13
N TYR A 285 20.39 24.35 -21.24
CA TYR A 285 20.77 22.93 -21.12
C TYR A 285 20.67 22.18 -22.45
N SER A 286 20.57 22.92 -23.56
CA SER A 286 20.49 22.42 -24.94
C SER A 286 21.52 21.33 -25.26
N TRP A 287 22.75 21.47 -24.75
CA TRP A 287 23.84 20.50 -24.93
C TRP A 287 23.47 19.08 -24.46
N PHE A 288 22.66 18.99 -23.39
CA PHE A 288 22.30 17.72 -22.76
C PHE A 288 21.04 17.08 -23.37
N HIS A 289 20.30 17.78 -24.24
CA HIS A 289 18.99 17.32 -24.70
C HIS A 289 19.07 15.97 -25.44
N ASP A 290 20.09 15.74 -26.25
CA ASP A 290 20.24 14.48 -26.99
C ASP A 290 20.74 13.33 -26.13
N ILE A 291 21.51 13.61 -25.08
CA ILE A 291 21.87 12.60 -24.07
C ILE A 291 20.62 12.23 -23.26
N ILE A 292 19.82 13.21 -22.82
CA ILE A 292 18.54 12.96 -22.13
C ILE A 292 17.62 12.10 -23.02
N ARG A 293 17.46 12.44 -24.31
CA ARG A 293 16.64 11.68 -25.26
C ARG A 293 17.16 10.27 -25.51
N GLY A 294 18.47 10.07 -25.54
CA GLY A 294 19.09 8.77 -25.74
C GLY A 294 19.04 7.87 -24.50
N CYS A 295 19.17 8.44 -23.30
CA CYS A 295 19.03 7.72 -22.03
C CYS A 295 17.56 7.36 -21.73
N LEU A 296 16.62 8.27 -22.03
CA LEU A 296 15.19 8.09 -21.81
C LEU A 296 14.47 7.48 -23.03
N GLN A 297 15.15 6.63 -23.80
CA GLN A 297 14.49 5.74 -24.76
C GLN A 297 13.74 4.64 -23.99
N VAL A 298 12.46 4.47 -24.31
CA VAL A 298 11.63 3.41 -23.72
C VAL A 298 12.24 2.04 -24.00
N ASP A 299 12.73 1.86 -25.22
CA ASP A 299 13.30 0.61 -25.69
C ASP A 299 14.76 0.44 -25.23
N PRO A 300 15.10 -0.51 -24.34
CA PRO A 300 16.46 -0.70 -23.85
C PRO A 300 17.46 -1.08 -24.95
N GLU A 301 17.03 -1.66 -26.07
CA GLU A 301 17.92 -1.96 -27.21
C GLU A 301 18.24 -0.73 -28.07
N LYS A 302 17.38 0.31 -28.04
CA LYS A 302 17.61 1.59 -28.73
C LYS A 302 18.16 2.68 -27.80
N ARG A 303 18.19 2.40 -26.50
CA ARG A 303 18.74 3.26 -25.45
C ARG A 303 20.25 3.32 -25.60
N LEU A 304 20.83 4.49 -25.35
CA LEU A 304 22.29 4.63 -25.30
C LEU A 304 22.87 3.66 -24.27
N ASN A 305 24.00 3.06 -24.56
CA ASN A 305 24.82 2.41 -23.55
C ASN A 305 25.73 3.45 -22.87
N ILE A 306 26.35 3.07 -21.75
CA ILE A 306 27.18 3.99 -20.95
C ILE A 306 28.39 4.56 -21.69
N SER A 307 28.91 3.86 -22.70
CA SER A 307 30.00 4.35 -23.54
C SER A 307 29.51 5.44 -24.49
N ASP A 308 28.36 5.26 -25.14
CA ASP A 308 27.78 6.28 -26.02
C ASP A 308 27.44 7.58 -25.24
N VAL A 309 26.97 7.43 -24.00
CA VAL A 309 26.70 8.56 -23.10
C VAL A 309 28.00 9.32 -22.80
N LEU A 310 29.08 8.61 -22.48
CA LEU A 310 30.38 9.22 -22.20
C LEU A 310 31.03 9.84 -23.46
N GLU A 311 30.86 9.24 -24.63
CA GLU A 311 31.35 9.79 -25.91
C GLU A 311 30.65 11.12 -26.25
N ARG A 312 29.31 11.15 -26.17
CA ARG A 312 28.52 12.39 -26.38
C ARG A 312 28.87 13.45 -25.35
N LEU A 313 29.10 13.05 -24.10
CA LEU A 313 29.47 13.98 -23.02
C LEU A 313 30.90 14.50 -23.20
N ALA A 314 31.84 13.70 -23.71
CA ALA A 314 33.19 14.13 -24.06
C ALA A 314 33.13 15.22 -25.14
N ALA A 315 32.38 15.02 -26.23
CA ALA A 315 32.20 16.01 -27.28
C ALA A 315 31.59 17.34 -26.77
N ILE A 316 30.65 17.29 -25.81
CA ILE A 316 30.12 18.50 -25.15
C ILE A 316 31.20 19.19 -24.33
N CYS A 317 31.91 18.47 -23.45
CA CYS A 317 32.89 19.08 -22.58
C CYS A 317 34.13 19.58 -23.37
N GLU A 318 34.51 18.94 -24.49
CA GLU A 318 35.53 19.43 -25.44
C GLU A 318 35.11 20.71 -26.17
N SER A 319 33.92 20.72 -26.80
CA SER A 319 33.43 21.88 -27.55
C SER A 319 33.23 23.15 -26.70
N HIS A 320 33.11 22.99 -25.39
CA HIS A 320 32.98 24.09 -24.42
C HIS A 320 34.24 24.30 -23.55
N ASN A 321 35.35 23.61 -23.87
CA ASN A 321 36.64 23.68 -23.16
C ASN A 321 36.50 23.50 -21.64
N ILE A 322 35.76 22.47 -21.22
CA ILE A 322 35.47 22.12 -19.83
C ILE A 322 36.46 21.06 -19.35
N ASP A 323 37.26 21.37 -18.33
CA ASP A 323 38.02 20.33 -17.62
C ASP A 323 37.09 19.54 -16.67
N VAL A 324 36.83 18.29 -17.07
CA VAL A 324 36.03 17.32 -16.30
C VAL A 324 36.76 16.73 -15.08
N LYS A 325 38.07 16.97 -14.96
CA LYS A 325 38.91 16.54 -13.83
C LYS A 325 39.08 17.63 -12.77
N GLU A 326 38.67 18.88 -13.02
CA GLU A 326 38.69 19.92 -11.99
C GLU A 326 37.80 19.51 -10.78
N PRO A 327 38.27 19.73 -9.54
CA PRO A 327 37.45 19.55 -8.34
C PRO A 327 36.16 20.37 -8.38
N LEU A 328 35.01 19.77 -8.04
CA LEU A 328 33.76 20.52 -7.95
C LEU A 328 33.87 21.55 -6.83
N LYS A 329 33.71 22.82 -7.18
CA LYS A 329 33.59 23.95 -6.23
C LYS A 329 32.17 23.98 -5.62
N LEU A 330 31.74 22.84 -5.09
CA LEU A 330 30.44 22.60 -4.46
C LEU A 330 30.66 22.13 -3.02
N SER A 331 30.08 22.85 -2.06
CA SER A 331 30.04 22.43 -0.65
C SER A 331 28.59 22.25 -0.23
N GLY A 332 28.21 21.03 0.14
CA GLY A 332 26.93 20.77 0.80
C GLY A 332 26.97 21.21 2.26
N LYS A 333 26.01 20.72 3.05
CA LYS A 333 26.06 20.84 4.51
C LYS A 333 27.25 20.03 5.02
N ARG A 334 28.36 20.70 5.35
CA ARG A 334 29.55 20.05 5.90
C ARG A 334 29.18 19.18 7.09
N LEU A 335 29.75 17.98 7.12
CA LEU A 335 29.74 17.13 8.30
C LEU A 335 30.77 17.69 9.30
N ASP A 336 30.42 18.80 9.97
CA ASP A 336 31.31 19.49 10.90
C ASP A 336 31.77 18.53 12.02
N THR A 337 33.06 18.22 12.05
CA THR A 337 33.72 17.52 13.15
C THR A 337 34.68 18.49 13.86
N PRO A 338 34.51 18.71 15.18
CA PRO A 338 35.36 19.65 15.92
C PRO A 338 36.79 19.11 15.98
N SER A 339 37.74 19.93 15.54
CA SER A 339 39.16 19.57 15.45
C SER A 339 39.76 19.31 16.85
N PRO A 340 40.61 18.28 17.02
CA PRO A 340 41.31 18.05 18.28
C PRO A 340 42.42 19.09 18.47
N THR A 341 42.17 20.08 19.33
CA THR A 341 43.20 21.03 19.75
C THR A 341 44.19 20.35 20.69
N HIS A 342 45.38 19.98 20.19
CA HIS A 342 46.52 19.65 21.05
C HIS A 342 47.07 20.93 21.68
N PRO A 343 47.23 20.99 23.03
CA PRO A 343 47.88 22.12 23.68
C PRO A 343 49.40 21.88 23.75
N THR A 344 50.17 22.63 22.98
CA THR A 344 51.62 22.75 23.17
C THR A 344 51.90 24.07 23.91
N PRO A 345 52.51 24.07 25.11
CA PRO A 345 52.79 25.29 25.84
C PRO A 345 54.08 25.94 25.34
N SER A 346 54.08 27.26 25.18
CA SER A 346 55.30 28.08 25.25
C SER A 346 54.95 29.49 25.78
N PRO A 347 55.87 30.13 26.53
CA PRO A 347 55.49 31.11 27.54
C PRO A 347 55.52 32.55 27.02
N ALA A 348 54.91 33.46 27.79
CA ALA A 348 54.90 34.90 27.50
C ALA A 348 55.31 35.74 28.73
N ASN A 349 55.95 36.88 28.43
CA ASN A 349 56.22 38.05 29.28
C ASN A 349 57.38 37.91 30.31
N HIS A 350 58.01 38.97 30.85
CA HIS A 350 57.72 40.43 30.88
C HIS A 350 59.00 41.27 30.60
N PRO A 351 58.89 42.61 30.36
CA PRO A 351 59.02 43.56 31.48
C PRO A 351 57.75 44.39 31.78
N VAL A 352 57.84 45.24 32.82
CA VAL A 352 56.76 45.99 33.46
C VAL A 352 56.88 47.50 33.23
N SER A 353 55.76 48.20 33.05
CA SER A 353 55.49 49.64 33.32
C SER A 353 53.98 49.93 33.11
N GLU A 354 53.46 51.06 33.59
CA GLU A 354 52.43 51.00 34.65
C GLU A 354 51.41 52.18 34.60
N GLU A 355 50.74 52.47 35.74
CA GLU A 355 49.70 53.51 35.96
C GLU A 355 48.30 53.31 35.32
N LYS A 356 47.32 54.09 35.82
CA LYS A 356 45.84 53.89 35.82
C LYS A 356 45.13 55.26 35.66
N PRO A 357 43.80 55.41 35.39
CA PRO A 357 42.72 54.44 35.07
C PRO A 357 42.06 54.73 33.67
N PRO A 358 40.85 55.34 33.45
CA PRO A 358 39.48 55.08 33.92
C PRO A 358 38.34 54.85 32.86
N GLN A 359 37.30 54.17 33.34
CA GLN A 359 35.85 54.16 33.00
C GLN A 359 35.23 54.67 31.65
N ARG A 360 34.62 53.71 30.93
CA ARG A 360 33.28 53.64 30.25
C ARG A 360 32.54 54.92 29.72
N PRO A 361 32.08 54.91 28.44
CA PRO A 361 31.03 55.80 27.89
C PRO A 361 29.64 55.11 27.62
N PRO A 362 28.56 55.86 27.25
CA PRO A 362 27.16 55.49 27.58
C PRO A 362 26.12 55.37 26.41
N ARG A 363 24.82 55.34 26.77
CA ARG A 363 23.57 55.17 25.97
C ARG A 363 23.12 56.49 25.26
N PRO A 364 22.37 56.46 24.13
CA PRO A 364 21.96 57.66 23.38
C PRO A 364 20.49 58.13 23.60
N SER A 365 20.23 59.43 23.40
CA SER A 365 18.88 59.99 23.13
C SER A 365 18.89 61.42 22.53
N GLN A 366 18.41 61.52 21.28
CA GLN A 366 17.58 62.57 20.63
C GLN A 366 17.85 64.10 20.70
N ALA A 367 17.85 64.69 19.49
CA ALA A 367 17.07 65.87 19.01
C ALA A 367 17.56 67.34 19.24
N PRO A 368 17.17 68.30 18.37
CA PRO A 368 17.83 69.61 18.22
C PRO A 368 17.10 70.82 18.83
N HIS A 369 17.81 71.96 18.93
CA HIS A 369 17.31 73.23 19.48
C HIS A 369 16.68 74.20 18.45
N ARG A 370 15.57 74.85 18.82
CA ARG A 370 15.51 76.33 19.00
C ARG A 370 14.27 76.79 19.80
N LEU A 371 14.39 77.97 20.42
CA LEU A 371 13.39 78.62 21.30
C LEU A 371 12.29 79.30 20.45
N SER A 372 11.05 79.59 20.90
CA SER A 372 10.62 80.29 22.13
C SER A 372 9.06 80.35 22.23
N SER A 373 8.56 80.80 23.38
CA SER A 373 7.16 80.86 23.90
C SER A 373 6.29 82.03 23.34
N PRO A 374 5.04 82.33 23.80
CA PRO A 374 4.20 81.72 24.86
C PRO A 374 2.66 81.54 24.63
N SER A 375 2.05 80.69 25.50
CA SER A 375 0.71 80.83 26.16
C SER A 375 -0.68 80.64 25.50
N GLU A 376 -1.61 80.21 26.38
CA GLU A 376 -3.11 80.28 26.41
C GLU A 376 -4.04 79.24 25.72
N THR A 377 -4.47 78.25 26.53
CA THR A 377 -5.85 77.78 26.84
C THR A 377 -7.05 78.04 25.89
N GLN A 378 -7.70 76.97 25.38
CA GLN A 378 -9.10 76.49 25.67
C GLN A 378 -9.63 75.46 24.62
N PRO A 379 -10.72 74.70 24.88
CA PRO A 379 -11.13 73.54 24.05
C PRO A 379 -12.40 73.72 23.17
N LEU A 380 -12.51 72.87 22.11
CA LEU A 380 -13.70 72.27 21.43
C LEU A 380 -15.09 72.98 21.52
N PRO A 381 -15.87 73.12 20.41
CA PRO A 381 -16.69 71.97 19.97
C PRO A 381 -17.22 71.89 18.50
N GLN A 382 -17.58 70.65 18.11
CA GLN A 382 -18.79 70.13 17.39
C GLN A 382 -19.43 70.73 16.10
N ARG A 383 -20.01 69.77 15.36
CA ARG A 383 -20.82 69.72 14.10
C ARG A 383 -22.13 70.56 14.09
N PRO A 384 -22.77 70.82 12.92
CA PRO A 384 -23.76 69.91 12.28
C PRO A 384 -23.74 70.00 10.72
N GLU A 385 -24.63 69.48 9.85
CA GLU A 385 -25.34 68.21 9.60
C GLU A 385 -25.82 68.21 8.12
N ARG A 386 -26.32 67.03 7.68
CA ARG A 386 -26.86 66.49 6.39
C ARG A 386 -27.84 67.32 5.53
N PRO A 387 -28.28 66.88 4.29
CA PRO A 387 -28.76 65.51 3.87
C PRO A 387 -28.42 65.02 2.42
N GLU A 388 -28.71 63.79 1.92
CA GLU A 388 -28.93 62.44 2.52
C GLU A 388 -28.48 61.26 1.57
N ARG A 389 -29.23 60.89 0.49
CA ARG A 389 -29.00 59.64 -0.34
C ARG A 389 -29.80 59.65 -1.69
N PRO A 390 -29.74 58.63 -2.61
CA PRO A 390 -28.90 57.39 -2.64
C PRO A 390 -28.32 56.88 -4.00
N LEU A 391 -27.18 56.15 -3.92
CA LEU A 391 -26.74 54.96 -4.73
C LEU A 391 -26.52 55.07 -6.27
N PRO A 392 -25.78 54.12 -6.92
CA PRO A 392 -24.70 53.23 -6.45
C PRO A 392 -23.40 53.37 -7.32
N PRO A 393 -22.30 52.66 -6.98
CA PRO A 393 -21.46 52.09 -8.05
C PRO A 393 -20.82 50.73 -7.76
N ALA A 394 -20.29 50.12 -8.83
CA ALA A 394 -19.28 49.08 -8.90
C ALA A 394 -18.47 49.31 -10.21
N PRO A 395 -17.32 48.64 -10.49
CA PRO A 395 -16.41 47.86 -9.63
C PRO A 395 -14.89 48.17 -9.84
N GLN A 396 -14.02 47.32 -9.25
CA GLN A 396 -12.64 46.93 -9.66
C GLN A 396 -11.37 47.59 -9.06
N GLN A 397 -10.50 46.69 -8.54
CA GLN A 397 -9.01 46.68 -8.47
C GLN A 397 -8.28 47.77 -7.64
N PRO A 398 -7.15 47.43 -6.98
CA PRO A 398 -5.82 47.36 -7.65
C PRO A 398 -4.83 46.27 -7.14
N GLN A 399 -3.67 46.20 -7.79
CA GLN A 399 -2.47 45.47 -7.34
C GLN A 399 -1.40 46.39 -6.70
N ALA A 400 -0.49 45.75 -5.93
CA ALA A 400 0.92 46.08 -5.72
C ALA A 400 1.36 47.26 -4.82
N GLY A 401 2.46 47.04 -4.08
CA GLY A 401 3.23 48.05 -3.35
C GLY A 401 3.58 47.65 -1.90
N GLY A 402 4.77 47.09 -1.67
CA GLY A 402 5.23 46.67 -0.33
C GLY A 402 6.14 47.69 0.38
N LEU A 403 6.50 47.41 1.63
CA LEU A 403 7.51 48.16 2.41
C LEU A 403 8.30 47.23 3.34
N PHE A 404 9.62 47.41 3.39
CA PHE A 404 10.57 46.68 4.24
C PHE A 404 11.23 47.65 5.22
N SER A 405 11.44 47.25 6.48
CA SER A 405 12.79 47.21 7.15
C SER A 405 12.76 47.27 8.68
N SER A 406 13.86 46.77 9.28
CA SER A 406 14.41 47.14 10.61
C SER A 406 13.97 46.39 11.88
N ILE A 407 14.33 45.09 11.95
CA ILE A 407 15.41 44.54 12.81
C ILE A 407 15.67 45.24 14.18
N LYS A 408 15.63 44.50 15.32
CA LYS A 408 16.85 43.95 16.03
C LYS A 408 16.58 43.28 17.40
N GLY A 409 17.15 42.08 17.60
CA GLY A 409 17.69 41.64 18.91
C GLY A 409 16.84 40.67 19.77
N GLY A 410 17.52 39.68 20.38
CA GLY A 410 16.98 38.81 21.43
C GLY A 410 17.13 37.31 21.14
N ALA A 411 18.16 36.68 21.72
CA ALA A 411 18.40 35.23 21.57
C ALA A 411 17.60 34.40 22.59
N GLY A 412 17.16 33.21 22.17
CA GLY A 412 16.56 32.19 23.05
C GLY A 412 15.28 31.57 22.48
N SER A 413 15.19 30.24 22.51
CA SER A 413 13.99 29.44 22.17
C SER A 413 13.49 29.47 20.71
N PHE A 414 14.20 28.79 19.80
CA PHE A 414 13.67 28.44 18.46
C PHE A 414 13.78 26.94 18.05
N LEU A 415 14.20 26.06 18.97
CA LEU A 415 14.38 24.62 18.69
C LEU A 415 13.10 23.76 18.83
N LYS A 416 11.90 24.36 18.85
CA LYS A 416 10.62 23.61 18.88
C LYS A 416 9.81 23.64 17.57
N ASN A 417 10.08 24.57 16.65
CA ASN A 417 9.31 24.73 15.41
C ASN A 417 9.94 24.09 14.16
N LEU A 418 11.17 23.57 14.24
CA LEU A 418 11.81 22.89 13.11
C LEU A 418 11.27 21.45 12.90
N LYS A 419 10.70 20.83 13.95
CA LYS A 419 10.07 19.50 13.87
C LYS A 419 8.78 19.53 13.05
N ASP A 420 7.97 20.59 13.19
CA ASP A 420 6.70 20.72 12.46
C ASP A 420 6.88 21.05 10.98
N THR A 421 7.92 21.80 10.62
CA THR A 421 8.15 22.20 9.22
C THR A 421 8.75 21.05 8.41
N SER A 422 9.67 20.27 8.98
CA SER A 422 10.18 19.06 8.33
C SER A 422 9.11 17.96 8.26
N SER A 423 8.31 17.76 9.32
CA SER A 423 7.16 16.86 9.26
C SER A 423 6.17 17.29 8.18
N LYS A 424 5.77 18.56 8.10
CA LYS A 424 4.82 19.03 7.06
C LYS A 424 5.35 18.88 5.64
N VAL A 425 6.64 19.09 5.39
CA VAL A 425 7.23 18.87 4.05
C VAL A 425 7.35 17.38 3.72
N ILE A 426 7.76 16.52 4.68
CA ILE A 426 7.79 15.07 4.48
C ILE A 426 6.38 14.50 4.28
N THR A 427 5.38 14.98 5.03
CA THR A 427 3.96 14.65 4.80
C THR A 427 3.47 15.17 3.45
N THR A 428 3.88 16.36 3.00
CA THR A 428 3.52 16.88 1.67
C THR A 428 4.16 16.06 0.54
N VAL A 429 5.39 15.58 0.72
CA VAL A 429 6.05 14.71 -0.27
C VAL A 429 5.46 13.30 -0.26
N GLN A 430 5.13 12.72 0.90
CA GLN A 430 4.37 11.46 0.97
C GLN A 430 2.93 11.61 0.41
N GLN A 431 2.28 12.76 0.59
CA GLN A 431 0.98 13.08 -0.02
C GLN A 431 1.09 13.39 -1.52
N SER A 432 2.24 13.83 -2.02
CA SER A 432 2.54 13.96 -3.46
C SER A 432 2.81 12.60 -4.10
N ILE A 433 3.55 11.73 -3.41
CA ILE A 433 3.74 10.32 -3.82
C ILE A 433 2.39 9.58 -3.84
N ALA A 434 1.44 9.96 -2.98
CA ALA A 434 0.07 9.45 -3.02
C ALA A 434 -0.81 9.97 -4.19
N ARG A 435 -0.32 10.87 -5.06
CA ARG A 435 -1.10 11.37 -6.22
C ARG A 435 -1.10 10.46 -7.44
N SER A 436 -0.31 9.38 -7.45
CA SER A 436 -0.26 8.44 -8.57
C SER A 436 -0.80 7.05 -8.28
N ASP A 437 -0.85 6.63 -7.01
CA ASP A 437 -1.49 5.38 -6.56
C ASP A 437 -2.96 5.62 -6.13
N LEU A 438 -3.73 6.27 -7.01
CA LEU A 438 -5.19 6.17 -6.93
C LEU A 438 -5.58 4.74 -7.32
N ASP A 439 -6.03 3.96 -6.34
CA ASP A 439 -6.57 2.62 -6.54
C ASP A 439 -7.87 2.71 -7.34
N LEU A 440 -7.72 2.66 -8.68
CA LEU A 440 -8.78 2.66 -9.69
C LEU A 440 -8.42 1.64 -10.78
N SER A 441 -9.10 0.49 -10.78
CA SER A 441 -8.92 -0.58 -11.78
C SER A 441 -10.08 -0.60 -12.77
N TYR A 442 -9.78 -0.78 -14.06
CA TYR A 442 -10.80 -0.94 -15.10
C TYR A 442 -11.07 -2.44 -15.30
N ILE A 443 -12.29 -2.88 -14.98
CA ILE A 443 -12.76 -4.25 -15.25
C ILE A 443 -13.06 -4.38 -16.74
N THR A 444 -13.69 -3.34 -17.29
CA THR A 444 -13.83 -3.05 -18.72
C THR A 444 -13.56 -1.55 -18.94
N SER A 445 -13.46 -1.09 -20.18
CA SER A 445 -13.28 0.31 -20.52
C SER A 445 -14.39 1.23 -20.01
N ARG A 446 -15.60 0.70 -19.75
CA ARG A 446 -16.76 1.45 -19.23
C ARG A 446 -17.20 1.04 -17.82
N LEU A 447 -16.45 0.18 -17.15
CA LEU A 447 -16.69 -0.23 -15.76
C LEU A 447 -15.38 -0.25 -14.97
N ALA A 448 -15.21 0.71 -14.07
CA ALA A 448 -14.08 0.80 -13.16
C ALA A 448 -14.49 0.58 -11.69
N VAL A 449 -13.50 0.24 -10.87
CA VAL A 449 -13.63 -0.03 -9.44
C VAL A 449 -12.55 0.72 -8.68
N MET A 450 -12.87 1.29 -7.53
CA MET A 450 -11.91 1.96 -6.65
C MET A 450 -12.15 1.66 -5.16
N SER A 451 -11.17 1.94 -4.32
CA SER A 451 -11.37 2.03 -2.86
C SER A 451 -11.97 3.37 -2.43
N PHE A 452 -12.45 3.41 -1.20
CA PHE A 452 -13.19 4.53 -0.64
C PHE A 452 -12.41 5.85 -0.67
N PRO A 453 -13.01 6.96 -1.17
CA PRO A 453 -12.40 8.28 -1.12
C PRO A 453 -12.43 8.82 0.33
N GLY A 454 -11.27 8.78 1.00
CA GLY A 454 -11.11 9.14 2.41
C GLY A 454 -10.73 10.61 2.65
N GLU A 455 -10.78 11.03 3.92
CA GLU A 455 -10.41 12.39 4.36
C GLU A 455 -9.44 12.37 5.56
N GLY A 456 -8.62 13.41 5.68
CA GLY A 456 -7.89 13.75 6.91
C GLY A 456 -6.81 12.74 7.33
N LEU A 457 -6.81 12.34 8.61
CA LEU A 457 -5.80 11.42 9.17
C LEU A 457 -5.90 9.98 8.63
N GLU A 458 -6.95 9.65 7.86
CA GLU A 458 -7.16 8.31 7.26
C GLU A 458 -6.51 8.15 5.86
N ILE A 459 -5.79 9.17 5.36
CA ILE A 459 -5.17 9.18 4.01
C ILE A 459 -4.03 8.14 3.86
N THR A 460 -3.52 7.55 4.94
CA THR A 460 -2.38 6.61 4.88
C THR A 460 -2.59 5.39 3.98
N HIS A 461 -3.84 5.01 3.66
CA HIS A 461 -4.17 3.87 2.78
C HIS A 461 -5.43 4.06 1.92
N ARG A 462 -5.84 5.30 1.59
CA ARG A 462 -7.10 5.54 0.84
C ARG A 462 -6.99 6.68 -0.18
N ASN A 463 -7.78 6.55 -1.25
CA ASN A 463 -7.93 7.53 -2.31
C ASN A 463 -8.35 8.92 -1.76
N SER A 464 -7.80 9.99 -2.30
CA SER A 464 -8.25 11.37 -2.04
C SER A 464 -9.46 11.70 -2.92
N ALA A 465 -10.55 12.21 -2.34
CA ALA A 465 -11.80 12.48 -3.06
C ALA A 465 -11.60 13.52 -4.18
N GLU A 466 -10.81 14.54 -3.90
CA GLU A 466 -10.49 15.62 -4.84
C GLU A 466 -9.57 15.14 -5.97
N ASP A 467 -8.59 14.26 -5.70
CA ASP A 467 -7.71 13.69 -6.72
C ASP A 467 -8.46 12.65 -7.59
N VAL A 468 -9.37 11.85 -7.00
CA VAL A 468 -10.31 10.98 -7.76
C VAL A 468 -11.17 11.82 -8.72
N ARG A 469 -11.76 12.93 -8.25
CA ARG A 469 -12.52 13.83 -9.13
C ARG A 469 -11.64 14.37 -10.25
N ALA A 470 -10.44 14.84 -9.95
CA ALA A 470 -9.52 15.39 -10.94
C ALA A 470 -9.16 14.34 -12.01
N LEU A 471 -8.89 13.09 -11.60
CA LEU A 471 -8.60 11.98 -12.52
C LEU A 471 -9.79 11.65 -13.42
N LEU A 472 -10.99 11.54 -12.86
CA LEU A 472 -12.20 11.17 -13.61
C LEU A 472 -12.67 12.29 -14.54
N GLU A 473 -12.61 13.56 -14.12
CA GLU A 473 -12.90 14.70 -15.01
C GLU A 473 -11.84 14.84 -16.12
N THR A 474 -10.55 14.61 -15.83
CA THR A 474 -9.48 14.69 -16.85
C THR A 474 -9.57 13.58 -17.89
N ARG A 475 -9.90 12.33 -17.48
CA ARG A 475 -9.99 11.20 -18.41
C ARG A 475 -11.33 11.15 -19.15
N HIS A 476 -12.42 11.44 -18.46
CA HIS A 476 -13.77 11.18 -18.94
C HIS A 476 -14.61 12.44 -19.16
N GLY A 477 -14.07 13.65 -18.99
CA GLY A 477 -14.71 14.91 -19.41
C GLY A 477 -16.15 15.11 -18.91
N GLY A 478 -16.48 14.58 -17.74
CA GLY A 478 -17.83 14.60 -17.19
C GLY A 478 -18.79 13.50 -17.67
N TYR A 479 -18.30 12.40 -18.24
CA TYR A 479 -19.08 11.21 -18.62
C TYR A 479 -18.91 10.06 -17.61
N PHE A 480 -19.00 10.35 -16.30
CA PHE A 480 -18.90 9.33 -15.25
C PHE A 480 -19.97 9.48 -14.17
N MET A 481 -20.29 8.35 -13.53
CA MET A 481 -21.10 8.25 -12.31
C MET A 481 -20.42 7.31 -11.32
N VAL A 482 -20.31 7.75 -10.06
CA VAL A 482 -19.74 6.98 -8.96
C VAL A 482 -20.85 6.26 -8.20
N PHE A 483 -20.78 4.94 -8.11
CA PHE A 483 -21.70 4.09 -7.38
C PHE A 483 -21.09 3.73 -6.02
N ASN A 484 -21.63 4.32 -4.96
CA ASN A 484 -21.19 4.10 -3.59
C ASN A 484 -21.90 2.86 -3.00
N VAL A 485 -21.15 1.77 -2.87
CA VAL A 485 -21.57 0.50 -2.24
C VAL A 485 -20.82 0.25 -0.93
N SER A 486 -20.37 1.32 -0.25
CA SER A 486 -19.60 1.24 1.00
C SER A 486 -20.43 1.15 2.29
N GLY A 487 -21.73 1.41 2.21
CA GLY A 487 -22.61 1.58 3.37
C GLY A 487 -22.31 2.81 4.23
N ARG A 488 -21.54 3.78 3.70
CA ARG A 488 -21.35 5.11 4.29
C ARG A 488 -21.65 6.20 3.27
N SER A 489 -22.68 6.99 3.54
CA SER A 489 -22.94 8.23 2.80
C SER A 489 -21.89 9.29 3.12
N TYR A 490 -21.51 10.08 2.13
CA TYR A 490 -20.59 11.22 2.25
C TYR A 490 -21.02 12.34 1.30
N ASN A 491 -20.41 13.53 1.44
CA ASN A 491 -20.81 14.70 0.66
C ASN A 491 -20.45 14.56 -0.83
N SER A 492 -21.46 14.27 -1.66
CA SER A 492 -21.32 14.05 -3.11
C SER A 492 -20.81 15.26 -3.88
N ALA A 493 -20.90 16.48 -3.34
CA ALA A 493 -20.39 17.70 -3.97
C ALA A 493 -18.88 17.62 -4.28
N ARG A 494 -18.10 16.84 -3.51
CA ARG A 494 -16.66 16.65 -3.72
C ARG A 494 -16.30 15.91 -5.01
N LEU A 495 -17.20 15.07 -5.51
CA LEU A 495 -17.15 14.39 -6.81
C LEU A 495 -18.07 15.09 -7.84
N GLY A 496 -18.33 16.39 -7.66
CA GLY A 496 -19.16 17.18 -8.58
C GLY A 496 -20.64 16.83 -8.58
N GLY A 497 -21.15 16.20 -7.50
CA GLY A 497 -22.52 15.70 -7.41
C GLY A 497 -22.76 14.38 -8.15
N ARG A 498 -21.73 13.78 -8.76
CA ARG A 498 -21.79 12.57 -9.60
C ARG A 498 -21.70 11.28 -8.78
N VAL A 499 -22.42 11.21 -7.65
CA VAL A 499 -22.41 10.04 -6.75
C VAL A 499 -23.83 9.55 -6.54
N MET A 500 -24.07 8.28 -6.86
CA MET A 500 -25.25 7.54 -6.47
C MET A 500 -24.95 6.72 -5.22
N ASP A 501 -25.59 7.06 -4.11
CA ASP A 501 -25.57 6.22 -2.90
C ASP A 501 -26.49 5.01 -3.11
N CYS A 502 -25.92 3.82 -3.13
CA CYS A 502 -26.68 2.59 -3.40
C CYS A 502 -27.41 2.09 -2.14
N SER A 503 -27.25 2.72 -0.97
CA SER A 503 -27.88 2.31 0.29
C SER A 503 -27.59 0.85 0.67
N TRP A 504 -26.35 0.40 0.44
CA TRP A 504 -25.88 -0.92 0.86
C TRP A 504 -25.60 -0.93 2.38
N PRO A 505 -25.69 -2.08 3.06
CA PRO A 505 -25.38 -2.19 4.47
C PRO A 505 -23.87 -2.02 4.74
N GLY A 506 -23.52 -1.84 6.01
CA GLY A 506 -22.13 -1.77 6.45
C GLY A 506 -21.35 -3.09 6.24
N LYS A 507 -20.03 -3.01 6.45
CA LYS A 507 -19.09 -4.15 6.29
C LYS A 507 -19.61 -5.43 6.95
N GLY A 508 -19.51 -6.54 6.21
CA GLY A 508 -19.83 -7.87 6.69
C GLY A 508 -21.21 -8.39 6.28
N ARG A 509 -22.05 -7.58 5.62
CA ARG A 509 -23.39 -7.98 5.14
C ARG A 509 -23.53 -7.82 3.63
N ALA A 510 -24.18 -8.79 2.99
CA ALA A 510 -24.75 -8.66 1.66
C ALA A 510 -25.91 -7.65 1.67
N PRO A 511 -26.09 -6.84 0.61
CA PRO A 511 -27.21 -5.93 0.46
C PRO A 511 -28.53 -6.70 0.23
N PRO A 512 -29.69 -6.11 0.59
CA PRO A 512 -31.00 -6.67 0.24
C PRO A 512 -31.10 -7.01 -1.26
N LEU A 513 -31.77 -8.11 -1.60
CA LEU A 513 -31.78 -8.65 -2.97
C LEU A 513 -32.38 -7.66 -3.98
N ALA A 514 -33.37 -6.88 -3.57
CA ALA A 514 -33.95 -5.80 -4.37
C ALA A 514 -32.95 -4.62 -4.56
N THR A 515 -32.14 -4.31 -3.55
CA THR A 515 -31.09 -3.27 -3.62
C THR A 515 -29.97 -3.71 -4.57
N LEU A 516 -29.57 -4.98 -4.53
CA LEU A 516 -28.58 -5.55 -5.46
C LEU A 516 -29.07 -5.46 -6.92
N TYR A 517 -30.32 -5.88 -7.18
CA TYR A 517 -30.93 -5.80 -8.50
C TYR A 517 -31.05 -4.35 -9.00
N SER A 518 -31.55 -3.43 -8.17
CA SER A 518 -31.73 -2.02 -8.56
C SER A 518 -30.40 -1.30 -8.78
N THR A 519 -29.34 -1.66 -8.04
CA THR A 519 -27.97 -1.17 -8.29
C THR A 519 -27.52 -1.55 -9.72
N CYS A 520 -27.69 -2.81 -10.12
CA CYS A 520 -27.33 -3.27 -11.48
C CYS A 520 -28.14 -2.55 -12.57
N SER A 521 -29.45 -2.39 -12.34
CA SER A 521 -30.35 -1.67 -13.26
C SER A 521 -29.91 -0.22 -13.45
N ALA A 522 -29.58 0.50 -12.36
CA ALA A 522 -29.18 1.91 -12.41
C ALA A 522 -27.82 2.11 -13.10
N MET A 523 -26.86 1.19 -12.88
CA MET A 523 -25.58 1.20 -13.58
C MET A 523 -25.76 1.04 -15.08
N LEU A 524 -26.54 0.05 -15.53
CA LEU A 524 -26.73 -0.20 -16.95
C LEU A 524 -27.57 0.89 -17.63
N GLU A 525 -28.57 1.45 -16.96
CA GLU A 525 -29.33 2.61 -17.44
C GLU A 525 -28.43 3.85 -17.63
N PHE A 526 -27.46 4.08 -16.74
CA PHE A 526 -26.48 5.15 -16.90
C PHE A 526 -25.58 4.92 -18.13
N LEU A 527 -25.06 3.70 -18.32
CA LEU A 527 -24.24 3.34 -19.49
C LEU A 527 -25.02 3.45 -20.81
N GLY A 528 -26.33 3.23 -20.79
CA GLY A 528 -27.20 3.36 -21.97
C GLY A 528 -27.50 4.80 -22.41
N LYS A 529 -27.25 5.81 -21.57
CA LYS A 529 -27.59 7.22 -21.86
C LYS A 529 -26.60 7.92 -22.81
N ASP A 530 -25.34 7.54 -22.79
CA ASP A 530 -24.28 8.07 -23.66
C ASP A 530 -23.21 6.98 -23.83
N ASN A 531 -22.64 6.81 -25.03
CA ASN A 531 -21.63 5.78 -25.28
C ASN A 531 -20.27 6.06 -24.61
N ARG A 532 -20.03 7.29 -24.13
CA ARG A 532 -18.86 7.69 -23.35
C ARG A 532 -19.02 7.45 -21.85
N ASN A 533 -20.23 7.16 -21.37
CA ASN A 533 -20.48 7.02 -19.95
C ASN A 533 -19.69 5.84 -19.35
N ILE A 534 -19.07 6.05 -18.19
CA ILE A 534 -18.40 5.02 -17.37
C ILE A 534 -19.00 4.96 -15.96
N CYS A 535 -19.25 3.74 -15.49
CA CYS A 535 -19.60 3.47 -14.10
C CYS A 535 -18.34 3.26 -13.26
N VAL A 536 -18.25 3.91 -12.10
CA VAL A 536 -17.15 3.76 -11.15
C VAL A 536 -17.69 3.25 -9.82
N VAL A 537 -17.47 1.98 -9.49
CA VAL A 537 -17.93 1.35 -8.24
C VAL A 537 -16.91 1.57 -7.12
N HIS A 538 -17.36 1.86 -5.90
CA HIS A 538 -16.45 1.83 -4.74
C HIS A 538 -17.09 1.31 -3.45
N CYS A 539 -16.28 0.62 -2.64
CA CYS A 539 -16.61 0.25 -1.26
C CYS A 539 -15.47 0.66 -0.29
N MET A 540 -15.63 0.38 1.02
CA MET A 540 -14.70 0.80 2.08
C MET A 540 -13.22 0.44 1.84
N ASP A 541 -12.96 -0.69 1.19
CA ASP A 541 -11.62 -1.22 0.89
C ASP A 541 -11.44 -1.61 -0.59
N GLY A 542 -12.43 -1.31 -1.44
CA GLY A 542 -12.45 -1.68 -2.86
C GLY A 542 -12.52 -3.20 -3.13
N ARG A 543 -12.85 -4.02 -2.12
CA ARG A 543 -12.82 -5.50 -2.15
C ARG A 543 -14.22 -6.12 -2.27
N ALA A 544 -14.71 -6.80 -1.22
CA ALA A 544 -15.83 -7.73 -1.28
C ALA A 544 -17.11 -7.13 -1.90
N SER A 545 -17.60 -6.00 -1.35
CA SER A 545 -18.83 -5.36 -1.85
C SER A 545 -18.69 -4.82 -3.28
N SER A 546 -17.47 -4.41 -3.69
CA SER A 546 -17.22 -4.00 -5.08
C SER A 546 -17.23 -5.20 -6.03
N ALA A 547 -16.65 -6.33 -5.61
CA ALA A 547 -16.72 -7.58 -6.36
C ALA A 547 -18.17 -8.07 -6.51
N LEU A 548 -18.94 -8.05 -5.42
CA LEU A 548 -20.36 -8.40 -5.40
C LEU A 548 -21.17 -7.55 -6.41
N ALA A 549 -20.99 -6.22 -6.39
CA ALA A 549 -21.69 -5.31 -7.30
C ALA A 549 -21.32 -5.54 -8.77
N VAL A 550 -20.02 -5.70 -9.06
CA VAL A 550 -19.53 -5.94 -10.42
C VAL A 550 -19.99 -7.30 -10.94
N SER A 551 -19.80 -8.39 -10.19
CA SER A 551 -20.23 -9.73 -10.60
C SER A 551 -21.74 -9.82 -10.81
N ALA A 552 -22.52 -9.13 -9.97
CA ALA A 552 -23.97 -8.98 -10.16
C ALA A 552 -24.31 -8.26 -11.48
N LEU A 553 -23.64 -7.15 -11.81
CA LEU A 553 -23.85 -6.42 -13.07
C LEU A 553 -23.46 -7.25 -14.31
N LEU A 554 -22.34 -7.96 -14.26
CA LEU A 554 -21.86 -8.80 -15.37
C LEU A 554 -22.85 -9.95 -15.66
N MET A 555 -23.50 -10.51 -14.62
CA MET A 555 -24.61 -11.44 -14.81
C MET A 555 -25.89 -10.75 -15.30
N TYR A 556 -26.24 -9.60 -14.72
CA TYR A 556 -27.48 -8.85 -15.02
C TYR A 556 -27.60 -8.48 -16.50
N CYS A 557 -26.50 -8.07 -17.14
CA CYS A 557 -26.46 -7.77 -18.57
C CYS A 557 -26.25 -9.01 -19.47
N GLY A 558 -26.15 -10.21 -18.90
CA GLY A 558 -26.00 -11.48 -19.62
C GLY A 558 -24.59 -11.76 -20.16
N LEU A 559 -23.54 -11.08 -19.69
CA LEU A 559 -22.16 -11.37 -20.10
C LEU A 559 -21.69 -12.73 -19.55
N PHE A 560 -21.94 -13.00 -18.26
CA PHE A 560 -21.74 -14.32 -17.66
C PHE A 560 -23.06 -14.92 -17.23
N LYS A 561 -23.12 -16.24 -17.26
CA LYS A 561 -24.27 -16.97 -16.72
C LYS A 561 -24.08 -17.38 -15.27
N ARG A 562 -22.87 -17.71 -14.81
CA ARG A 562 -22.64 -18.20 -13.44
C ARG A 562 -22.00 -17.11 -12.57
N PRO A 563 -22.31 -17.08 -11.25
CA PRO A 563 -21.58 -16.27 -10.28
C PRO A 563 -20.07 -16.52 -10.30
N ASP A 564 -19.66 -17.79 -10.42
CA ASP A 564 -18.26 -18.22 -10.39
C ASP A 564 -17.42 -17.49 -11.46
N ASP A 565 -17.88 -17.54 -12.72
CA ASP A 565 -17.20 -16.94 -13.88
C ASP A 565 -17.10 -15.40 -13.73
N ALA A 566 -18.17 -14.77 -13.24
CA ALA A 566 -18.24 -13.32 -13.03
C ALA A 566 -17.32 -12.84 -11.88
N VAL A 567 -17.17 -13.64 -10.83
CA VAL A 567 -16.22 -13.38 -9.73
C VAL A 567 -14.78 -13.63 -10.21
N GLN A 568 -14.56 -14.63 -11.07
CA GLN A 568 -13.25 -14.91 -11.65
C GLN A 568 -12.75 -13.78 -12.56
N MET A 569 -13.61 -13.18 -13.40
CA MET A 569 -13.22 -12.01 -14.20
C MET A 569 -12.79 -10.83 -13.30
N PHE A 570 -13.54 -10.54 -12.22
CA PHE A 570 -13.15 -9.52 -11.24
C PHE A 570 -11.81 -9.86 -10.59
N ALA A 571 -11.61 -11.12 -10.19
CA ALA A 571 -10.41 -11.60 -9.53
C ALA A 571 -9.14 -11.37 -10.37
N VAL A 572 -9.22 -11.64 -11.68
CA VAL A 572 -8.11 -11.46 -12.62
C VAL A 572 -7.90 -9.99 -13.00
N LYS A 573 -8.96 -9.19 -13.12
CA LYS A 573 -8.85 -7.76 -13.48
C LYS A 573 -8.47 -6.84 -12.31
N ARG A 574 -8.50 -7.31 -11.06
CA ARG A 574 -8.22 -6.49 -9.87
C ARG A 574 -7.44 -7.26 -8.79
N PHE A 575 -8.09 -8.15 -8.04
CA PHE A 575 -7.47 -9.14 -7.15
C PHE A 575 -8.54 -10.16 -6.71
N PRO A 576 -8.16 -11.39 -6.30
CA PRO A 576 -9.10 -12.38 -5.77
C PRO A 576 -9.89 -11.85 -4.57
N PRO A 577 -11.22 -11.67 -4.67
CA PRO A 577 -12.02 -11.17 -3.57
C PRO A 577 -12.34 -12.29 -2.58
N ILE A 578 -12.21 -12.00 -1.28
CA ILE A 578 -12.75 -12.86 -0.22
C ILE A 578 -14.20 -12.42 -0.01
N LEU A 579 -15.13 -13.05 -0.72
CA LEU A 579 -16.57 -12.89 -0.48
C LEU A 579 -16.99 -13.74 0.72
N ASN A 580 -17.83 -13.19 1.59
CA ASN A 580 -18.50 -13.95 2.63
C ASN A 580 -19.47 -14.98 2.00
N PRO A 581 -19.72 -16.13 2.65
CA PRO A 581 -20.69 -17.11 2.17
C PRO A 581 -22.07 -16.51 1.85
N SER A 582 -22.55 -15.55 2.65
CA SER A 582 -23.79 -14.82 2.38
C SER A 582 -23.74 -13.93 1.13
N GLU A 583 -22.61 -13.29 0.81
CA GLU A 583 -22.47 -12.48 -0.41
C GLU A 583 -22.54 -13.38 -1.66
N MET A 584 -21.86 -14.53 -1.63
CA MET A 584 -21.93 -15.53 -2.71
C MET A 584 -23.34 -16.14 -2.84
N ARG A 585 -24.03 -16.38 -1.72
CA ARG A 585 -25.41 -16.87 -1.69
C ARG A 585 -26.37 -15.90 -2.39
N TYR A 586 -26.18 -14.59 -2.23
CA TYR A 586 -26.99 -13.56 -2.89
C TYR A 586 -26.70 -13.45 -4.39
N LEU A 587 -25.46 -13.72 -4.85
CA LEU A 587 -25.19 -13.90 -6.28
C LEU A 587 -25.95 -15.10 -6.86
N TYR A 588 -26.06 -16.22 -6.13
CA TYR A 588 -26.88 -17.36 -6.57
C TYR A 588 -28.39 -17.09 -6.53
N TYR A 589 -28.89 -16.24 -5.62
CA TYR A 589 -30.27 -15.75 -5.66
C TYR A 589 -30.54 -14.89 -6.90
N LEU A 590 -29.62 -13.98 -7.23
CA LEU A 590 -29.71 -13.18 -8.46
C LEU A 590 -29.62 -14.08 -9.70
N TYR A 591 -28.67 -15.02 -9.75
CA TYR A 591 -28.56 -16.04 -10.81
C TYR A 591 -29.90 -16.73 -11.11
N ASN A 592 -30.60 -17.17 -10.07
CA ASN A 592 -31.90 -17.84 -10.16
C ASN A 592 -33.00 -16.94 -10.74
N ILE A 593 -32.99 -15.65 -10.43
CA ILE A 593 -33.90 -14.64 -10.98
C ILE A 593 -33.59 -14.34 -12.47
N LEU A 594 -32.31 -14.37 -12.86
CA LEU A 594 -31.87 -14.01 -14.21
C LEU A 594 -32.00 -15.16 -15.24
N GLN A 595 -32.33 -16.39 -14.83
CA GLN A 595 -32.42 -17.54 -15.75
C GLN A 595 -33.59 -17.39 -16.75
N PRO A 596 -33.48 -17.95 -17.98
CA PRO A 596 -34.58 -17.95 -18.97
C PRO A 596 -35.88 -18.61 -18.46
N SER A 597 -35.77 -19.49 -17.48
CA SER A 597 -36.89 -20.00 -16.67
C SER A 597 -36.62 -19.56 -15.23
N PRO A 598 -37.06 -18.35 -14.83
CA PRO A 598 -36.64 -17.75 -13.56
C PRO A 598 -37.27 -18.45 -12.36
N LEU A 599 -36.50 -18.60 -11.29
CA LEU A 599 -37.00 -18.98 -9.97
C LEU A 599 -37.19 -17.69 -9.16
N LEU A 600 -38.39 -17.12 -9.25
CA LEU A 600 -38.74 -15.87 -8.59
C LEU A 600 -39.03 -16.10 -7.10
N PRO A 601 -38.56 -15.22 -6.20
CA PRO A 601 -38.86 -15.33 -4.78
C PRO A 601 -40.36 -15.21 -4.45
N HIS A 602 -40.88 -16.09 -3.59
CA HIS A 602 -42.26 -16.04 -3.12
C HIS A 602 -42.51 -14.92 -2.10
N ARG A 603 -43.79 -14.65 -1.81
CA ARG A 603 -44.24 -13.60 -0.87
C ARG A 603 -44.80 -14.12 0.47
N MET A 604 -44.75 -15.42 0.69
CA MET A 604 -45.19 -16.04 1.93
C MET A 604 -44.30 -15.60 3.11
N PRO A 605 -44.85 -15.11 4.24
CA PRO A 605 -44.08 -14.86 5.45
C PRO A 605 -43.52 -16.17 6.02
N VAL A 606 -42.31 -16.12 6.54
CA VAL A 606 -41.63 -17.29 7.13
C VAL A 606 -41.50 -17.07 8.64
N HIS A 607 -41.94 -18.03 9.43
CA HIS A 607 -41.78 -18.02 10.88
C HIS A 607 -40.46 -18.69 11.24
N ILE A 608 -39.55 -17.96 11.88
CA ILE A 608 -38.36 -18.54 12.53
C ILE A 608 -38.81 -19.10 13.87
N VAL A 609 -38.88 -20.44 13.96
CA VAL A 609 -39.35 -21.16 15.15
C VAL A 609 -38.25 -21.19 16.22
N SER A 610 -37.04 -21.62 15.84
CA SER A 610 -35.89 -21.74 16.74
C SER A 610 -34.57 -21.73 16.00
N LEU A 611 -33.49 -21.40 16.72
CA LEU A 611 -32.11 -21.54 16.25
C LEU A 611 -31.41 -22.65 17.04
N ILE A 612 -30.72 -23.55 16.33
CA ILE A 612 -29.98 -24.66 16.93
C ILE A 612 -28.49 -24.49 16.59
N LEU A 613 -27.62 -24.48 17.60
CA LEU A 613 -26.17 -24.58 17.41
C LEU A 613 -25.73 -25.99 17.80
N GLN A 614 -25.05 -26.69 16.90
CA GLN A 614 -24.59 -28.06 17.16
C GLN A 614 -23.28 -28.38 16.41
N PRO A 615 -22.23 -28.88 17.11
CA PRO A 615 -22.15 -29.03 18.57
C PRO A 615 -22.07 -27.69 19.34
N VAL A 616 -22.02 -27.70 20.67
CA VAL A 616 -21.85 -26.47 21.49
C VAL A 616 -20.46 -25.87 21.24
N PRO A 617 -20.33 -24.59 20.83
CA PRO A 617 -19.04 -23.98 20.54
C PRO A 617 -18.33 -23.48 21.80
N MET A 618 -17.01 -23.32 21.73
CA MET A 618 -16.07 -23.20 22.86
C MET A 618 -15.47 -21.79 22.98
N PHE A 619 -16.29 -20.81 23.38
CA PHE A 619 -15.93 -19.39 23.43
C PHE A 619 -15.57 -18.85 24.83
N THR A 620 -15.73 -19.66 25.90
CA THR A 620 -15.24 -19.28 27.23
C THR A 620 -13.71 -19.22 27.29
N LYS A 621 -13.17 -18.56 28.32
CA LYS A 621 -11.71 -18.48 28.55
C LYS A 621 -11.03 -19.85 28.72
N VAL A 622 -11.77 -20.87 29.14
CA VAL A 622 -11.27 -22.24 29.34
C VAL A 622 -11.74 -23.22 28.24
N LYS A 623 -12.35 -22.72 27.17
CA LYS A 623 -12.83 -23.49 26.00
C LYS A 623 -13.78 -24.65 26.36
N ASP A 624 -14.64 -24.46 27.36
CA ASP A 624 -15.58 -25.48 27.88
C ASP A 624 -17.05 -25.27 27.44
N GLY A 625 -17.34 -24.21 26.68
CA GLY A 625 -18.69 -23.91 26.19
C GLY A 625 -18.86 -22.45 25.77
N CYS A 626 -20.11 -21.96 25.76
CA CYS A 626 -20.40 -20.55 25.49
C CYS A 626 -21.68 -20.05 26.18
N ARG A 627 -21.84 -18.73 26.20
CA ARG A 627 -23.02 -18.02 26.71
C ARG A 627 -23.66 -17.22 25.56
N PRO A 628 -24.58 -17.82 24.77
CA PRO A 628 -25.02 -17.27 23.50
C PRO A 628 -26.15 -16.25 23.67
N PHE A 629 -26.09 -15.13 22.93
CA PHE A 629 -27.26 -14.34 22.56
C PHE A 629 -27.34 -14.17 21.04
N ILE A 630 -28.52 -13.85 20.55
CA ILE A 630 -28.77 -13.64 19.12
C ILE A 630 -29.34 -12.26 18.84
N GLU A 631 -29.11 -11.79 17.62
CA GLU A 631 -29.80 -10.66 17.02
C GLU A 631 -30.31 -11.06 15.63
N ILE A 632 -31.54 -10.65 15.30
CA ILE A 632 -32.13 -10.86 13.99
C ILE A 632 -32.47 -9.49 13.40
N TYR A 633 -32.04 -9.27 12.17
CA TYR A 633 -32.32 -8.10 11.38
C TYR A 633 -33.16 -8.52 10.17
N GLN A 634 -34.17 -7.72 9.84
CA GLN A 634 -34.86 -7.75 8.56
C GLN A 634 -34.49 -6.47 7.83
N ASP A 635 -33.99 -6.60 6.61
CA ASP A 635 -33.17 -5.55 5.98
C ASP A 635 -32.05 -5.10 6.96
N ASP A 636 -31.92 -3.80 7.24
CA ASP A 636 -31.01 -3.27 8.26
C ASP A 636 -31.68 -3.00 9.64
N HIS A 637 -32.96 -3.34 9.80
CA HIS A 637 -33.69 -3.10 11.05
C HIS A 637 -33.62 -4.31 11.99
N ARG A 638 -33.07 -4.14 13.20
CA ARG A 638 -33.06 -5.20 14.22
C ARG A 638 -34.48 -5.45 14.74
N VAL A 639 -35.05 -6.58 14.36
CA VAL A 639 -36.42 -7.00 14.71
C VAL A 639 -36.48 -7.85 15.98
N TYR A 640 -35.37 -8.50 16.36
CA TYR A 640 -35.34 -9.37 17.56
C TYR A 640 -33.94 -9.41 18.19
N THR A 641 -33.89 -9.62 19.51
CA THR A 641 -32.64 -9.94 20.23
C THR A 641 -32.95 -10.70 21.52
N THR A 642 -32.04 -11.59 21.93
CA THR A 642 -32.12 -12.31 23.22
C THR A 642 -31.13 -11.79 24.27
N ILE A 643 -30.48 -10.64 24.03
CA ILE A 643 -29.52 -10.06 24.99
C ILE A 643 -30.22 -9.66 26.31
N GLN A 644 -29.66 -10.13 27.42
CA GLN A 644 -30.10 -9.80 28.78
C GLN A 644 -28.90 -9.31 29.62
N GLU A 645 -29.15 -8.93 30.87
CA GLU A 645 -28.10 -8.73 31.87
C GLU A 645 -27.17 -9.96 31.93
N TYR A 646 -25.85 -9.75 32.04
CA TYR A 646 -24.86 -10.82 31.89
C TYR A 646 -25.14 -12.04 32.78
N ASP A 647 -25.59 -11.82 34.02
CA ASP A 647 -25.83 -12.90 35.01
C ASP A 647 -27.13 -13.67 34.78
N ARG A 648 -28.05 -13.16 33.95
CA ARG A 648 -29.27 -13.87 33.52
C ARG A 648 -29.08 -14.70 32.25
N MET A 649 -27.98 -14.47 31.53
CA MET A 649 -27.69 -15.16 30.28
C MET A 649 -27.20 -16.60 30.52
N THR A 650 -27.94 -17.58 30.00
CA THR A 650 -27.63 -19.01 30.14
C THR A 650 -26.25 -19.38 29.59
N MET A 651 -25.47 -20.07 30.40
CA MET A 651 -24.21 -20.72 30.01
C MET A 651 -24.51 -22.14 29.54
N TYR A 652 -23.95 -22.53 28.39
CA TYR A 652 -24.06 -23.87 27.80
C TYR A 652 -22.67 -24.50 27.73
N HIS A 653 -22.50 -25.70 28.28
CA HIS A 653 -21.24 -26.45 28.28
C HIS A 653 -21.19 -27.47 27.14
N ILE A 654 -19.99 -27.88 26.73
CA ILE A 654 -19.77 -28.88 25.66
C ILE A 654 -20.49 -30.22 25.90
N THR A 655 -20.74 -30.58 27.16
CA THR A 655 -21.46 -31.80 27.59
C THR A 655 -22.94 -31.80 27.20
N GLU A 656 -23.54 -30.65 26.92
CA GLU A 656 -24.95 -30.53 26.49
C GLU A 656 -25.14 -30.91 25.02
N GLY A 657 -24.05 -30.95 24.23
CA GLY A 657 -24.02 -31.43 22.85
C GLY A 657 -24.70 -30.51 21.81
N LYS A 658 -25.73 -29.75 22.17
CA LYS A 658 -26.37 -28.72 21.32
C LYS A 658 -27.02 -27.61 22.15
N ILE A 659 -27.16 -26.43 21.54
CA ILE A 659 -27.94 -25.31 22.07
C ILE A 659 -29.22 -25.20 21.23
N ALA A 660 -30.38 -25.02 21.85
CA ALA A 660 -31.63 -24.73 21.16
C ALA A 660 -32.28 -23.47 21.74
N LEU A 661 -32.41 -22.42 20.91
CA LEU A 661 -32.94 -21.12 21.28
C LEU A 661 -34.31 -20.91 20.61
N PRO A 662 -35.43 -20.90 21.35
CA PRO A 662 -36.74 -20.58 20.79
C PRO A 662 -36.83 -19.10 20.39
N ILE A 663 -37.53 -18.81 19.29
CA ILE A 663 -37.61 -17.48 18.69
C ILE A 663 -39.07 -17.07 18.42
N GLY A 664 -39.82 -17.85 17.63
CA GLY A 664 -41.22 -17.57 17.32
C GLY A 664 -41.48 -16.27 16.55
N LEU A 665 -40.61 -15.91 15.59
CA LEU A 665 -40.63 -14.61 14.91
C LEU A 665 -41.09 -14.73 13.44
N PRO A 666 -42.20 -14.09 13.02
CA PRO A 666 -42.55 -13.95 11.61
C PRO A 666 -41.65 -12.93 10.92
N VAL A 667 -41.05 -13.31 9.79
CA VAL A 667 -40.14 -12.48 8.98
C VAL A 667 -40.44 -12.57 7.48
N GLN A 668 -40.02 -11.58 6.70
CA GLN A 668 -40.18 -11.54 5.24
C GLN A 668 -39.09 -10.69 4.58
N GLY A 669 -38.71 -11.00 3.34
CA GLY A 669 -37.59 -10.37 2.64
C GLY A 669 -36.23 -10.92 3.07
N ASP A 670 -35.22 -10.04 3.11
CA ASP A 670 -33.82 -10.33 3.41
C ASP A 670 -33.56 -10.34 4.93
N ILE A 671 -33.08 -11.48 5.45
CA ILE A 671 -32.90 -11.74 6.88
C ILE A 671 -31.43 -11.96 7.21
N THR A 672 -30.97 -11.33 8.29
CA THR A 672 -29.62 -11.53 8.87
C THR A 672 -29.76 -12.02 10.31
N ILE A 673 -29.18 -13.19 10.62
CA ILE A 673 -29.08 -13.71 11.99
C ILE A 673 -27.61 -13.64 12.42
N ILE A 674 -27.36 -13.03 13.58
CA ILE A 674 -26.02 -12.97 14.20
C ILE A 674 -26.09 -13.65 15.56
N VAL A 675 -25.11 -14.51 15.85
CA VAL A 675 -24.95 -15.18 17.15
C VAL A 675 -23.68 -14.69 17.84
N TYR A 676 -23.76 -14.43 19.13
CA TYR A 676 -22.70 -13.86 19.94
C TYR A 676 -22.47 -14.61 21.26
N HIS A 677 -21.22 -14.72 21.72
CA HIS A 677 -20.89 -15.08 23.10
C HIS A 677 -20.81 -13.81 23.97
N ALA A 678 -21.64 -13.72 25.00
CA ALA A 678 -21.60 -12.66 26.01
C ALA A 678 -20.35 -12.73 26.91
N ARG A 679 -19.64 -11.61 27.07
CA ARG A 679 -18.53 -11.38 28.00
C ARG A 679 -18.84 -10.27 29.01
N ASN A 680 -18.41 -10.48 30.26
CA ASN A 680 -18.42 -9.45 31.30
C ASN A 680 -17.14 -8.59 31.21
N THR A 681 -17.30 -7.28 31.08
CA THR A 681 -16.20 -6.31 30.94
C THR A 681 -16.17 -5.35 32.12
N ILE A 682 -15.07 -5.37 32.89
CA ILE A 682 -14.89 -4.57 34.11
C ILE A 682 -14.45 -3.13 33.83
N SER A 683 -13.91 -2.85 32.64
CA SER A 683 -13.34 -1.53 32.29
C SER A 683 -14.36 -0.54 31.70
N GLY A 684 -14.96 0.25 32.58
CA GLY A 684 -15.01 1.70 32.43
C GLY A 684 -15.98 2.35 31.42
N VAL A 685 -16.99 3.03 31.98
CA VAL A 685 -17.66 4.22 31.42
C VAL A 685 -18.74 3.98 30.33
N ILE A 686 -19.99 3.92 30.81
CA ILE A 686 -21.28 4.15 30.10
C ILE A 686 -21.75 3.03 29.13
N ALA A 687 -22.33 1.95 29.68
CA ALA A 687 -23.34 1.12 28.99
C ALA A 687 -24.18 0.20 29.94
N GLN A 688 -24.96 0.79 30.87
CA GLN A 688 -26.16 0.19 31.52
C GLN A 688 -26.25 -1.36 31.63
N GLY A 689 -25.27 -2.03 32.26
CA GLY A 689 -25.35 -3.47 32.59
C GLY A 689 -25.48 -4.46 31.41
N ARG A 690 -25.32 -4.01 30.16
CA ARG A 690 -25.43 -4.89 28.97
C ARG A 690 -24.09 -5.56 28.66
N PRO A 691 -24.05 -6.88 28.43
CA PRO A 691 -22.80 -7.57 28.13
C PRO A 691 -22.24 -7.18 26.76
N SER A 692 -20.90 -7.19 26.66
CA SER A 692 -20.21 -7.14 25.37
C SER A 692 -20.27 -8.51 24.69
N GLY A 693 -20.25 -8.58 23.35
CA GLY A 693 -20.36 -9.83 22.60
C GLY A 693 -19.15 -10.10 21.70
N ILE A 694 -18.57 -11.31 21.76
CA ILE A 694 -17.78 -11.86 20.63
C ILE A 694 -18.75 -12.47 19.63
N ARG A 695 -18.52 -12.35 18.33
CA ARG A 695 -19.34 -13.04 17.33
C ARG A 695 -18.97 -14.53 17.26
N ILE A 696 -19.97 -15.41 17.32
CA ILE A 696 -19.85 -16.87 17.06
C ILE A 696 -20.03 -17.15 15.56
N GLY A 697 -20.89 -16.38 14.90
CA GLY A 697 -21.07 -16.42 13.45
C GLY A 697 -22.27 -15.59 13.01
N GLN A 698 -22.38 -15.37 11.70
CA GLN A 698 -23.52 -14.73 11.05
C GLN A 698 -24.00 -15.58 9.88
N VAL A 699 -25.28 -15.46 9.54
CA VAL A 699 -25.84 -15.97 8.28
C VAL A 699 -26.90 -15.01 7.74
N GLN A 700 -26.97 -14.88 6.41
CA GLN A 700 -28.04 -14.14 5.72
C GLN A 700 -28.74 -15.00 4.66
N PHE A 701 -30.06 -14.84 4.54
CA PHE A 701 -30.87 -15.52 3.53
C PHE A 701 -32.10 -14.69 3.15
N HIS A 702 -32.66 -14.90 1.96
CA HIS A 702 -33.91 -14.27 1.54
C HIS A 702 -35.07 -15.25 1.73
N THR A 703 -36.07 -14.89 2.53
CA THR A 703 -37.21 -15.77 2.86
C THR A 703 -37.95 -16.32 1.65
N GLY A 704 -38.11 -15.53 0.59
CA GLY A 704 -38.82 -15.94 -0.62
C GLY A 704 -38.13 -17.02 -1.46
N VAL A 705 -36.89 -17.41 -1.15
CA VAL A 705 -36.20 -18.53 -1.85
C VAL A 705 -36.32 -19.87 -1.11
N ILE A 706 -37.02 -19.88 0.03
CA ILE A 706 -37.26 -21.08 0.83
C ILE A 706 -38.40 -21.85 0.17
N ALA A 707 -38.29 -23.17 0.03
CA ALA A 707 -39.38 -23.97 -0.52
C ALA A 707 -40.49 -24.13 0.55
N GLU A 708 -41.76 -24.19 0.15
CA GLU A 708 -42.91 -24.27 1.06
C GLU A 708 -42.83 -25.49 1.99
N GLU A 709 -42.29 -26.61 1.49
CA GLU A 709 -42.05 -27.85 2.24
C GLU A 709 -40.84 -27.79 3.20
N MET A 710 -40.06 -26.72 3.20
CA MET A 710 -38.78 -26.65 3.91
C MET A 710 -38.95 -26.24 5.37
N THR A 711 -38.67 -27.17 6.29
CA THR A 711 -38.85 -26.98 7.75
C THR A 711 -37.59 -26.53 8.49
N SER A 712 -36.42 -26.56 7.84
CA SER A 712 -35.17 -26.06 8.43
C SER A 712 -34.13 -25.67 7.38
N LEU A 713 -33.36 -24.62 7.69
CA LEU A 713 -32.17 -24.19 6.95
C LEU A 713 -30.94 -24.55 7.78
N LYS A 714 -30.07 -25.44 7.27
CA LYS A 714 -28.84 -25.82 7.95
C LYS A 714 -27.64 -25.18 7.26
N PHE A 715 -26.80 -24.52 8.04
CA PHE A 715 -25.56 -23.88 7.60
C PHE A 715 -24.38 -24.50 8.34
N GLN A 716 -23.44 -25.10 7.61
CA GLN A 716 -22.18 -25.59 8.15
C GLN A 716 -21.26 -24.43 8.51
N GLN A 717 -20.22 -24.66 9.33
CA GLN A 717 -19.22 -23.64 9.69
C GLN A 717 -18.63 -22.87 8.48
N CYS A 718 -18.41 -23.54 7.35
CA CYS A 718 -17.91 -22.92 6.11
C CYS A 718 -18.95 -22.06 5.36
N GLU A 719 -20.22 -22.07 5.79
CA GLU A 719 -21.32 -21.29 5.21
C GLU A 719 -21.72 -20.08 6.09
N LEU A 720 -20.98 -19.84 7.17
CA LEU A 720 -21.16 -18.74 8.12
C LEU A 720 -20.20 -17.57 7.83
N ASP A 721 -20.69 -16.36 7.99
CA ASP A 721 -19.89 -15.14 7.87
C ASP A 721 -19.25 -14.74 9.20
N GLU A 722 -18.12 -14.03 9.13
CA GLU A 722 -17.40 -13.45 10.29
C GLU A 722 -17.12 -14.42 11.45
N ILE A 723 -16.77 -15.68 11.13
CA ILE A 723 -16.28 -16.64 12.12
C ILE A 723 -14.88 -16.24 12.62
N GLU A 724 -14.66 -16.38 13.93
CA GLU A 724 -13.33 -16.20 14.54
C GLU A 724 -12.31 -17.22 13.99
N VAL A 725 -11.06 -16.76 13.74
CA VAL A 725 -10.04 -17.54 12.99
C VAL A 725 -9.41 -18.67 13.81
N SER A 726 -9.64 -18.73 15.13
CA SER A 726 -9.15 -19.84 15.96
C SER A 726 -9.97 -21.11 15.73
N PRO A 727 -9.39 -22.20 15.18
CA PRO A 727 -10.13 -23.44 14.95
C PRO A 727 -10.64 -24.06 16.26
N ASP A 728 -9.91 -23.84 17.36
CA ASP A 728 -10.22 -24.35 18.71
C ASP A 728 -11.55 -23.87 19.30
N HIS A 729 -12.23 -22.87 18.72
CA HIS A 729 -13.53 -22.39 19.20
C HIS A 729 -14.71 -23.20 18.63
N TYR A 730 -14.49 -24.01 17.58
CA TYR A 730 -15.56 -24.74 16.89
C TYR A 730 -15.28 -26.24 16.88
N PRO A 731 -16.16 -27.06 17.49
CA PRO A 731 -16.10 -28.51 17.34
C PRO A 731 -16.23 -28.97 15.88
N GLU A 732 -15.73 -30.16 15.56
CA GLU A 732 -15.94 -30.76 14.25
C GLU A 732 -17.43 -30.75 13.84
N LYS A 733 -17.69 -30.43 12.57
CA LYS A 733 -19.05 -30.40 11.98
C LYS A 733 -19.99 -29.41 12.70
N PHE A 734 -19.43 -28.36 13.31
CA PHE A 734 -20.21 -27.24 13.84
C PHE A 734 -21.13 -26.66 12.75
N SER A 735 -22.38 -26.45 13.14
CA SER A 735 -23.43 -25.95 12.25
C SER A 735 -24.48 -25.17 13.02
N ILE A 736 -25.09 -24.22 12.32
CA ILE A 736 -26.25 -23.44 12.78
C ILE A 736 -27.45 -23.89 11.96
N THR A 737 -28.53 -24.33 12.61
CA THR A 737 -29.77 -24.73 11.96
C THR A 737 -30.90 -23.78 12.38
N VAL A 738 -31.52 -23.11 11.42
CA VAL A 738 -32.71 -22.27 11.60
C VAL A 738 -33.93 -23.13 11.33
N SER A 739 -34.73 -23.45 12.35
CA SER A 739 -36.02 -24.11 12.16
C SER A 739 -37.04 -23.08 11.66
N VAL A 740 -37.71 -23.37 10.56
CA VAL A 740 -38.60 -22.44 9.86
C VAL A 740 -39.94 -23.08 9.50
N PHE A 741 -40.96 -22.24 9.31
CA PHE A 741 -42.26 -22.62 8.76
C PHE A 741 -42.72 -21.54 7.78
N VAL A 742 -43.01 -21.93 6.53
CA VAL A 742 -43.56 -21.03 5.51
C VAL A 742 -45.08 -20.95 5.71
N SER A 743 -45.64 -19.74 5.74
CA SER A 743 -47.08 -19.54 6.00
C SER A 743 -47.93 -19.74 4.74
N ASP A 744 -49.18 -20.18 4.89
CA ASP A 744 -50.08 -20.46 3.76
C ASP A 744 -50.69 -19.21 3.09
N GLU A 745 -50.58 -18.02 3.71
CA GLU A 745 -51.14 -16.76 3.17
C GLU A 745 -50.06 -15.74 2.76
N ALA A 746 -50.12 -15.28 1.51
CA ALA A 746 -49.23 -14.26 0.98
C ALA A 746 -49.60 -12.86 1.51
N LYS A 747 -48.63 -12.12 2.04
CA LYS A 747 -48.84 -10.69 2.37
C LYS A 747 -48.89 -9.83 1.10
N LYS A 748 -49.76 -8.81 1.10
CA LYS A 748 -49.75 -7.78 0.06
C LYS A 748 -48.38 -7.07 0.04
N PRO A 749 -47.80 -6.82 -1.15
CA PRO A 749 -46.48 -6.21 -1.26
C PRO A 749 -46.50 -4.76 -0.74
N SER A 750 -45.49 -4.39 0.06
CA SER A 750 -45.26 -3.00 0.50
C SER A 750 -44.57 -2.15 -0.56
N ARG A 751 -43.92 -2.78 -1.54
CA ARG A 751 -43.22 -2.16 -2.68
C ARG A 751 -43.36 -3.03 -3.94
N PRO A 752 -43.30 -2.47 -5.16
CA PRO A 752 -43.24 -3.26 -6.39
C PRO A 752 -41.96 -4.12 -6.43
N GLU A 753 -42.06 -5.34 -6.94
CA GLU A 753 -40.89 -6.20 -7.15
C GLU A 753 -40.11 -5.74 -8.40
N THR A 754 -38.83 -5.42 -8.21
CA THR A 754 -38.00 -4.77 -9.23
C THR A 754 -37.62 -5.67 -10.41
N TRP A 755 -37.81 -7.00 -10.27
CA TRP A 755 -37.35 -8.01 -11.22
C TRP A 755 -38.43 -8.60 -12.12
N LEU A 756 -39.72 -8.32 -11.88
CA LEU A 756 -40.84 -8.92 -12.64
C LEU A 756 -40.79 -8.63 -14.14
N ASP A 757 -40.24 -7.48 -14.52
CA ASP A 757 -40.11 -7.02 -15.90
C ASP A 757 -38.78 -7.43 -16.55
N HIS A 758 -37.88 -8.13 -15.84
CA HIS A 758 -36.50 -8.36 -16.28
C HIS A 758 -36.41 -8.97 -17.68
N HIS A 759 -37.17 -10.04 -17.96
CA HIS A 759 -37.16 -10.73 -19.25
C HIS A 759 -37.87 -9.95 -20.37
N THR A 760 -38.54 -8.83 -20.05
CA THR A 760 -39.08 -7.90 -21.06
C THR A 760 -38.07 -6.81 -21.46
N LYS A 761 -36.98 -6.65 -20.70
CA LYS A 761 -35.92 -5.66 -20.98
C LYS A 761 -34.97 -6.21 -22.05
N THR A 762 -34.73 -5.41 -23.09
CA THR A 762 -33.65 -5.68 -24.06
C THR A 762 -32.31 -5.26 -23.48
N LEU A 763 -31.68 -6.15 -22.72
CA LEU A 763 -30.37 -5.93 -22.13
C LEU A 763 -29.27 -6.38 -23.10
N SER A 764 -28.20 -5.59 -23.24
CA SER A 764 -27.00 -6.01 -23.98
C SER A 764 -25.75 -5.83 -23.12
N PRO A 765 -24.84 -6.83 -23.08
CA PRO A 765 -23.54 -6.69 -22.45
C PRO A 765 -22.61 -5.72 -23.21
N ASP A 766 -22.94 -5.35 -24.46
CA ASP A 766 -22.15 -4.38 -25.26
C ASP A 766 -22.00 -3.02 -24.54
N LEU A 767 -22.97 -2.66 -23.68
CA LEU A 767 -22.96 -1.42 -22.91
C LEU A 767 -21.78 -1.32 -21.92
N LEU A 768 -21.16 -2.45 -21.56
CA LEU A 768 -19.97 -2.48 -20.70
C LEU A 768 -18.66 -2.17 -21.44
N PHE A 769 -18.65 -2.19 -22.77
CA PHE A 769 -17.43 -2.11 -23.57
C PHE A 769 -17.45 -0.90 -24.52
N SER A 770 -16.27 -0.42 -24.90
CA SER A 770 -16.15 0.68 -25.87
C SER A 770 -16.00 0.18 -27.30
N THR A 771 -15.59 -1.09 -27.47
CA THR A 771 -15.45 -1.75 -28.78
C THR A 771 -15.96 -3.18 -28.74
N LYS A 772 -16.27 -3.76 -29.91
CA LYS A 772 -16.63 -5.18 -30.03
C LYS A 772 -15.45 -6.11 -29.74
N LEU A 773 -14.25 -5.73 -30.18
CA LEU A 773 -13.02 -6.50 -29.97
C LEU A 773 -12.74 -6.68 -28.48
N GLU A 774 -12.83 -5.62 -27.68
CA GLU A 774 -12.66 -5.68 -26.22
C GLU A 774 -13.64 -6.65 -25.54
N LYS A 775 -14.89 -6.70 -26.02
CA LYS A 775 -15.90 -7.66 -25.56
C LYS A 775 -15.53 -9.08 -25.98
N GLU A 776 -15.11 -9.28 -27.22
CA GLU A 776 -14.73 -10.58 -27.77
C GLU A 776 -13.53 -11.15 -27.01
N GLU A 777 -12.47 -10.36 -26.78
CA GLU A 777 -11.33 -10.70 -25.91
C GLU A 777 -11.76 -11.05 -24.47
N ALA A 778 -12.66 -10.26 -23.87
CA ALA A 778 -13.17 -10.54 -22.52
C ALA A 778 -13.99 -11.83 -22.46
N VAL A 779 -14.77 -12.13 -23.51
CA VAL A 779 -15.52 -13.39 -23.61
C VAL A 779 -14.58 -14.57 -23.82
N GLU A 780 -13.61 -14.49 -24.73
CA GLU A 780 -12.65 -15.58 -24.98
C GLU A 780 -11.77 -15.88 -23.77
N THR A 781 -11.37 -14.85 -23.00
CA THR A 781 -10.51 -15.01 -21.83
C THR A 781 -11.23 -15.63 -20.63
N PHE A 782 -12.53 -15.32 -20.43
CA PHE A 782 -13.24 -15.61 -19.18
C PHE A 782 -14.50 -16.48 -19.32
N VAL A 783 -15.09 -16.62 -20.51
CA VAL A 783 -16.22 -17.52 -20.73
C VAL A 783 -15.69 -18.88 -21.18
N HIS A 784 -15.76 -19.88 -20.30
CA HIS A 784 -15.56 -21.26 -20.72
C HIS A 784 -16.62 -21.65 -21.76
N VAL A 785 -16.21 -21.69 -23.03
CA VAL A 785 -16.94 -22.39 -24.08
C VAL A 785 -17.20 -23.82 -23.57
N PRO A 786 -18.46 -24.27 -23.47
CA PRO A 786 -18.73 -25.66 -23.10
C PRO A 786 -18.02 -26.56 -24.10
N SER A 787 -17.07 -27.37 -23.63
CA SER A 787 -16.48 -28.40 -24.46
C SER A 787 -17.62 -29.23 -25.04
N LYS A 788 -17.61 -29.41 -26.38
CA LYS A 788 -18.61 -30.27 -27.03
C LYS A 788 -18.66 -31.58 -26.26
N PRO A 789 -19.86 -32.04 -25.82
CA PRO A 789 -19.93 -33.32 -25.14
C PRO A 789 -19.30 -34.37 -26.06
N PRO A 790 -18.43 -35.25 -25.55
CA PRO A 790 -17.85 -36.30 -26.37
C PRO A 790 -18.99 -37.07 -27.05
N PRO A 791 -18.81 -37.50 -28.32
CA PRO A 791 -19.87 -38.22 -29.03
C PRO A 791 -20.33 -39.39 -28.18
N ARG A 792 -21.64 -39.49 -27.94
CA ARG A 792 -22.19 -40.56 -27.10
C ARG A 792 -21.69 -41.91 -27.63
N PRO A 793 -21.14 -42.81 -26.79
CA PRO A 793 -20.92 -44.18 -27.22
C PRO A 793 -22.26 -44.74 -27.71
N ALA A 794 -22.22 -45.42 -28.86
CA ALA A 794 -23.43 -45.96 -29.49
C ALA A 794 -24.15 -46.91 -28.54
N ALA A 795 -25.49 -46.88 -28.56
CA ALA A 795 -26.29 -47.79 -27.75
C ALA A 795 -25.99 -49.26 -28.12
N PRO A 796 -25.77 -50.16 -27.16
CA PRO A 796 -25.53 -51.56 -27.46
C PRO A 796 -26.82 -52.20 -28.00
N HIS A 797 -26.73 -52.82 -29.18
CA HIS A 797 -27.78 -53.70 -29.69
C HIS A 797 -27.87 -54.99 -28.83
N PRO A 798 -29.07 -55.59 -28.68
CA PRO A 798 -29.27 -56.73 -27.79
C PRO A 798 -28.92 -58.09 -28.44
N ASN A 799 -28.56 -59.05 -27.57
CA ASN A 799 -28.30 -60.48 -27.83
C ASN A 799 -26.97 -60.79 -28.58
N ARG A 800 -26.26 -61.91 -28.30
CA ARG A 800 -26.73 -63.23 -27.81
C ARG A 800 -25.58 -64.06 -27.19
N SER A 801 -25.88 -64.88 -26.16
CA SER A 801 -25.19 -66.15 -25.73
C SER A 801 -23.69 -66.13 -25.33
N THR A 802 -23.13 -66.87 -24.35
CA THR A 802 -23.55 -67.81 -23.25
C THR A 802 -22.29 -68.07 -22.35
N PRO A 803 -22.23 -69.08 -21.44
CA PRO A 803 -22.44 -69.06 -19.98
C PRO A 803 -21.13 -69.02 -19.09
N PRO A 804 -21.21 -68.96 -17.75
CA PRO A 804 -20.05 -68.75 -16.86
C PRO A 804 -19.46 -70.02 -16.20
N PRO A 805 -18.18 -69.99 -15.72
CA PRO A 805 -17.62 -70.93 -14.75
C PRO A 805 -17.71 -70.46 -13.28
N VAL A 806 -17.53 -71.40 -12.36
CA VAL A 806 -17.86 -71.35 -10.90
C VAL A 806 -16.64 -70.99 -10.02
N PRO A 807 -16.80 -70.32 -8.86
CA PRO A 807 -15.69 -69.99 -7.94
C PRO A 807 -15.35 -71.11 -6.93
N PRO A 808 -14.10 -71.19 -6.41
CA PRO A 808 -13.71 -72.11 -5.33
C PRO A 808 -13.84 -71.50 -3.91
N HIS A 809 -13.81 -72.39 -2.91
CA HIS A 809 -14.27 -72.19 -1.52
C HIS A 809 -13.24 -71.60 -0.53
N ALA A 810 -13.73 -71.23 0.66
CA ALA A 810 -12.96 -70.79 1.84
C ALA A 810 -12.92 -71.84 2.98
N ASN A 811 -11.90 -71.80 3.85
CA ASN A 811 -11.79 -72.28 5.26
C ASN A 811 -10.29 -72.30 5.70
N PRO A 812 -9.92 -72.47 6.99
CA PRO A 812 -10.23 -71.67 8.19
C PRO A 812 -8.93 -71.28 8.99
N PRO A 813 -8.96 -70.58 10.16
CA PRO A 813 -7.76 -70.02 10.80
C PRO A 813 -7.21 -70.80 12.04
N PRO A 814 -5.92 -70.63 12.41
CA PRO A 814 -5.37 -71.01 13.73
C PRO A 814 -4.84 -69.82 14.60
N ARG A 815 -4.39 -70.14 15.83
CA ARG A 815 -4.27 -69.27 17.04
C ARG A 815 -2.83 -68.76 17.39
N PRO A 816 -2.65 -67.89 18.43
CA PRO A 816 -1.48 -66.99 18.58
C PRO A 816 -0.45 -67.34 19.69
N GLN A 817 0.52 -66.42 19.93
CA GLN A 817 1.45 -66.17 21.07
C GLN A 817 2.99 -66.28 20.74
N PRO A 818 3.97 -65.87 21.60
CA PRO A 818 4.61 -64.53 21.58
C PRO A 818 6.17 -64.60 21.71
N PRO A 819 6.92 -63.65 22.32
CA PRO A 819 7.25 -62.25 21.95
C PRO A 819 8.79 -62.01 21.71
N VAL A 820 9.21 -60.73 21.62
CA VAL A 820 10.53 -60.13 21.99
C VAL A 820 11.49 -59.61 20.88
N ILE A 821 11.45 -58.27 20.70
CA ILE A 821 12.54 -57.26 20.53
C ILE A 821 13.63 -57.44 19.43
N GLN A 822 13.63 -56.50 18.45
CA GLN A 822 14.72 -55.53 18.22
C GLN A 822 14.25 -54.31 17.39
N LYS A 823 14.91 -53.15 17.59
CA LYS A 823 14.72 -51.84 16.90
C LYS A 823 15.88 -51.63 15.89
N PRO A 824 15.92 -50.51 15.11
CA PRO A 824 14.88 -49.91 14.26
C PRO A 824 15.42 -49.63 12.82
N GLU A 825 14.55 -49.46 11.82
CA GLU A 825 14.90 -48.76 10.57
C GLU A 825 13.82 -47.71 10.24
N GLU A 826 14.23 -46.67 9.51
CA GLU A 826 13.56 -45.37 9.45
C GLU A 826 12.41 -45.34 8.42
N GLU A 827 11.22 -44.89 8.84
CA GLU A 827 10.17 -44.42 7.92
C GLU A 827 10.45 -42.96 7.54
N PRO A 828 10.30 -42.56 6.26
CA PRO A 828 10.36 -41.15 5.88
C PRO A 828 9.14 -40.39 6.42
N GLU A 829 9.38 -39.22 7.00
CA GLU A 829 8.33 -38.36 7.56
C GLU A 829 7.29 -37.95 6.50
N ALA A 830 6.02 -38.23 6.78
CA ALA A 830 4.89 -37.65 6.06
C ALA A 830 4.44 -36.37 6.78
N GLU A 831 4.69 -35.20 6.17
CA GLU A 831 4.13 -33.94 6.66
C GLU A 831 2.59 -33.93 6.52
N PRO A 832 1.85 -33.28 7.44
CA PRO A 832 0.40 -33.29 7.44
C PRO A 832 -0.19 -32.27 6.45
N GLU A 833 -0.74 -32.74 5.33
CA GLU A 833 -1.65 -31.92 4.50
C GLU A 833 -2.94 -31.62 5.27
N ILE A 834 -3.00 -30.46 5.92
CA ILE A 834 -4.24 -29.87 6.43
C ILE A 834 -4.54 -28.57 5.65
N SER A 835 -5.80 -28.45 5.21
CA SER A 835 -6.43 -27.23 4.66
C SER A 835 -6.16 -26.82 3.20
N LYS A 836 -6.54 -27.68 2.22
CA LYS A 836 -6.89 -27.23 0.85
C LYS A 836 -8.13 -27.89 0.20
N VAL A 837 -8.91 -28.72 0.91
CA VAL A 837 -10.06 -29.43 0.34
C VAL A 837 -11.38 -29.07 1.02
N CYS A 838 -11.94 -27.91 0.66
CA CYS A 838 -13.37 -27.56 0.87
C CYS A 838 -13.85 -26.55 -0.20
N PHE A 839 -13.74 -26.92 -1.48
CA PHE A 839 -14.41 -26.21 -2.58
C PHE A 839 -15.60 -27.03 -3.10
N TYR A 840 -16.80 -26.58 -2.70
CA TYR A 840 -18.11 -26.72 -3.34
C TYR A 840 -18.46 -28.06 -4.04
N LYS A 841 -19.03 -28.98 -3.26
CA LYS A 841 -20.12 -29.86 -3.73
C LYS A 841 -21.44 -29.37 -3.12
N PHE A 842 -22.56 -29.64 -3.81
CA PHE A 842 -23.95 -29.29 -3.47
C PHE A 842 -24.47 -27.88 -3.85
N PHE A 843 -24.63 -27.66 -5.17
CA PHE A 843 -25.91 -27.16 -5.70
C PHE A 843 -26.29 -28.00 -6.93
N ARG A 844 -26.86 -29.18 -6.68
CA ARG A 844 -27.39 -30.07 -7.73
C ARG A 844 -28.54 -30.92 -7.19
N VAL A 845 -29.70 -30.28 -7.02
CA VAL A 845 -31.00 -30.95 -6.82
C VAL A 845 -32.01 -30.33 -7.78
N ARG A 846 -31.88 -30.72 -9.06
CA ARG A 846 -32.94 -31.24 -9.93
C ARG A 846 -32.25 -32.08 -11.01
#